data_AF-A0A3E2DB57-F1
#
_entry.id   AF-A0A3E2DB57-F1
#
_cell.length_a   1.000
_cell.length_b   1.000
_cell.length_c   1.000
_cell.angle_alpha   90.00
_cell.angle_beta   90.00
_cell.angle_gamma   90.00
#
_symmetry.space_group_name_H-M   'P 1'
#
loop_
_entity.id
_entity.type
_entity.pdbx_description
1 polymer ?
#
loop_
_entity_poly.entity_id
_entity_poly.type
_entity_poly.pdbx_seq_one_letter_code
_entity_poly.pdbx_strand_id
1 'polypeptide(L)'
;VNAERNKVLDPKYYVQVKFENAQNDSESPNGKGEFAQGSRKLYYAYKQSASGVRAPQVIGKDYDANGYHYEFQGWEMRENAASVANSANTPNATDGTNAAAPVVPVVTLFASAAPTPTTVSNPPKIKLYSSAEIAGMKFDKNTTFTAVYNKTPNVIDASKQDEIPDGYVATIFMPGFGRTWADGSHKPKLLYIRHGKDKEDNIKFAQKVASDTAAELSGFTKWQMFDAKGVKSNILLHDNWDISKPRIFVAEQNGVDDVKIPETVIAVGEGIPNANKLVHNTDPRVSVSIDDSSTVDVSKPGISTIMVNVTKPTDEIDKTTGKQKTVTTKLPVRVYVLPNVIADNDLPAKGTAEAKFIEKNYRKVTYVAGSGGEMKSPVFTYWVRKGAKDLHMPVPDVLAANGYVFKDWTSITSETPAAPVDKRKATEEEREALYRMAIMYGMPYAAKLISDSHNSTPAALQNLLNEARKQHAEQIYNAKREELAQIAESEGNNNLASEIRQSHDSLQEIKDKLVQNGIDVDKIIEQVNEKALLAKIAKEAVKPWLAKQISNSKHSSIESLKNLMQEAGIDLTFANYEETNKSDVSDEQREVLAELADEADKPFVAKIIRSSKKSSLEALKQVLRNAGVNPEISMPEPQPTRETTITANFELMKPMRFEFRSSAVSGIPATFTLTNLTENSSGNATVKVDNTDFTINNFIPDGIGSNGLLPSCNGTTCKISGTPKIVDGKPKVEVKFTTVDQYGRRAEIVVYIDIVDSAKPEPTPEPDYSTVPSDYVVPAYEPAPAPVPVVPLQDKQKTGVKGDLLPQTGVDASQSALIASLLASVGFASFAAKHRRKREDGKNN
;
A
#
# COMPACT_ATOMS: atom_id res chain seq x y z
N VAL A 1 -91.33 13.26 -9.73
CA VAL A 1 -89.99 12.68 -9.45
C VAL A 1 -89.85 12.12 -8.01
N ASN A 2 -90.82 12.26 -7.08
CA ASN A 2 -90.60 11.89 -5.65
C ASN A 2 -91.28 10.60 -5.12
N ALA A 3 -92.13 9.89 -5.87
CA ALA A 3 -92.85 8.72 -5.32
C ALA A 3 -91.94 7.49 -5.10
N GLU A 4 -91.05 7.19 -6.04
CA GLU A 4 -90.11 6.07 -5.93
C GLU A 4 -89.01 6.34 -4.88
N ARG A 5 -88.50 7.57 -4.82
CA ARG A 5 -87.53 8.00 -3.81
C ARG A 5 -88.09 7.86 -2.39
N ASN A 6 -89.34 8.29 -2.18
CA ASN A 6 -90.00 8.16 -0.88
C ASN A 6 -90.23 6.70 -0.49
N LYS A 7 -90.45 5.80 -1.47
CA LYS A 7 -90.61 4.36 -1.23
C LYS A 7 -89.29 3.66 -0.88
N VAL A 8 -88.17 4.07 -1.46
CA VAL A 8 -86.82 3.54 -1.14
C VAL A 8 -86.32 4.05 0.22
N LEU A 9 -86.77 5.23 0.64
CA LEU A 9 -86.46 5.78 1.97
C LEU A 9 -87.46 5.33 3.06
N ASP A 10 -88.51 4.59 2.70
CA ASP A 10 -89.48 4.05 3.65
C ASP A 10 -88.87 2.84 4.40
N PRO A 11 -88.63 2.96 5.72
CA PRO A 11 -88.05 1.88 6.52
C PRO A 11 -88.96 0.65 6.63
N LYS A 12 -90.21 0.72 6.17
CA LYS A 12 -91.11 -0.42 6.03
C LYS A 12 -90.63 -1.42 4.97
N TYR A 13 -90.03 -0.94 3.88
CA TYR A 13 -89.67 -1.78 2.72
C TYR A 13 -88.16 -1.93 2.52
N TYR A 14 -87.37 -0.91 2.87
CA TYR A 14 -85.92 -0.91 2.65
C TYR A 14 -85.16 -0.67 3.96
N VAL A 15 -83.95 -1.23 4.05
CA VAL A 15 -82.98 -0.95 5.11
C VAL A 15 -81.67 -0.45 4.54
N GLN A 16 -80.96 0.37 5.32
CA GLN A 16 -79.68 0.92 4.92
C GLN A 16 -78.55 -0.08 5.20
N VAL A 17 -77.73 -0.32 4.18
CA VAL A 17 -76.48 -1.07 4.30
C VAL A 17 -75.33 -0.12 3.98
N LYS A 18 -74.57 0.25 5.02
CA LYS A 18 -73.46 1.22 4.94
C LYS A 18 -72.13 0.49 5.02
N PHE A 19 -71.13 0.98 4.29
CA PHE A 19 -69.76 0.54 4.37
C PHE A 19 -68.88 1.67 4.89
N GLU A 20 -68.10 1.37 5.93
CA GLU A 20 -67.17 2.28 6.58
C GLU A 20 -65.77 1.70 6.56
N ASN A 21 -64.77 2.58 6.49
CA ASN A 21 -63.39 2.17 6.59
C ASN A 21 -62.96 2.14 8.07
N ALA A 22 -61.84 1.47 8.35
CA ALA A 22 -61.26 1.51 9.68
C ALA A 22 -60.91 2.96 10.07
N GLN A 23 -61.19 3.31 11.33
CA GLN A 23 -60.85 4.63 11.88
C GLN A 23 -59.33 4.79 11.98
N ASN A 24 -58.88 6.04 11.87
CA ASN A 24 -57.49 6.40 12.08
C ASN A 24 -57.15 6.26 13.58
N ASP A 25 -55.93 5.85 13.87
CA ASP A 25 -55.39 5.80 15.24
C ASP A 25 -53.96 6.35 15.26
N SER A 26 -53.31 6.34 16.44
CA SER A 26 -51.93 6.83 16.60
C SER A 26 -50.92 6.07 15.73
N GLU A 27 -51.22 4.83 15.36
CA GLU A 27 -50.38 4.01 14.50
C GLU A 27 -50.75 4.15 13.01
N SER A 28 -51.88 4.75 12.68
CA SER A 28 -52.37 4.93 11.31
C SER A 28 -53.05 6.30 11.15
N PRO A 29 -52.30 7.41 11.29
CA PRO A 29 -52.87 8.77 11.29
C PRO A 29 -53.59 9.12 9.97
N ASN A 30 -53.22 8.44 8.88
CA ASN A 30 -53.80 8.58 7.55
C ASN A 30 -54.76 7.42 7.16
N GLY A 31 -55.18 6.60 8.13
CA GLY A 31 -56.11 5.47 7.96
C GLY A 31 -55.45 4.15 7.54
N LYS A 32 -56.06 3.02 7.89
CA LYS A 32 -55.52 1.66 7.62
C LYS A 32 -55.73 1.18 6.18
N GLY A 33 -56.57 1.86 5.41
CA GLY A 33 -56.83 1.54 4.02
C GLY A 33 -57.66 2.61 3.37
N GLU A 34 -58.07 2.38 2.13
CA GLU A 34 -58.90 3.29 1.35
C GLU A 34 -59.88 2.54 0.44
N PHE A 35 -60.98 3.21 0.09
CA PHE A 35 -61.92 2.69 -0.90
C PHE A 35 -61.43 3.02 -2.29
N ALA A 36 -61.52 2.05 -3.21
CA ALA A 36 -61.24 2.28 -4.62
C ALA A 36 -62.14 3.41 -5.18
N GLN A 37 -61.58 4.22 -6.09
CA GLN A 37 -62.29 5.34 -6.70
C GLN A 37 -63.60 4.89 -7.35
N GLY A 38 -64.71 5.61 -7.09
CA GLY A 38 -66.04 5.26 -7.60
C GLY A 38 -66.83 4.23 -6.76
N SER A 39 -66.27 3.74 -5.66
CA SER A 39 -66.93 2.78 -4.76
C SER A 39 -68.20 3.35 -4.11
N ARG A 40 -69.29 2.57 -4.17
CA ARG A 40 -70.55 2.89 -3.48
C ARG A 40 -70.47 2.47 -2.02
N LYS A 41 -70.71 3.42 -1.10
CA LYS A 41 -70.59 3.21 0.36
C LYS A 41 -71.94 3.02 1.06
N LEU A 42 -73.06 3.24 0.36
CA LEU A 42 -74.40 3.15 0.92
C LEU A 42 -75.34 2.49 -0.09
N TYR A 43 -76.10 1.53 0.39
CA TYR A 43 -77.15 0.83 -0.34
C TYR A 43 -78.45 0.85 0.46
N TYR A 44 -79.57 0.81 -0.26
CA TYR A 44 -80.90 0.57 0.31
C TYR A 44 -81.34 -0.82 -0.15
N ALA A 45 -81.31 -1.81 0.75
CA ALA A 45 -81.66 -3.19 0.47
C ALA A 45 -83.13 -3.46 0.80
N TYR A 46 -83.86 -4.15 -0.09
CA TYR A 46 -85.24 -4.55 0.17
C TYR A 46 -85.27 -5.63 1.27
N LYS A 47 -86.12 -5.43 2.28
CA LYS A 47 -86.17 -6.30 3.47
C LYS A 47 -86.39 -7.76 3.08
N GLN A 48 -85.62 -8.65 3.70
CA GLN A 48 -85.76 -10.12 3.59
C GLN A 48 -85.58 -10.70 2.17
N SER A 49 -85.09 -9.91 1.21
CA SER A 49 -84.74 -10.37 -0.14
C SER A 49 -83.23 -10.44 -0.32
N ALA A 50 -82.76 -11.31 -1.22
CA ALA A 50 -81.37 -11.28 -1.68
C ALA A 50 -81.11 -9.88 -2.27
N SER A 51 -80.15 -9.18 -1.67
CA SER A 51 -80.02 -7.74 -1.86
C SER A 51 -79.14 -7.35 -3.05
N GLY A 52 -78.23 -8.25 -3.47
CA GLY A 52 -77.24 -7.96 -4.52
C GLY A 52 -76.26 -6.84 -4.12
N VAL A 53 -76.16 -6.51 -2.83
CA VAL A 53 -75.27 -5.47 -2.31
C VAL A 53 -73.83 -5.83 -2.62
N ARG A 54 -73.12 -4.97 -3.34
CA ARG A 54 -71.72 -5.16 -3.68
C ARG A 54 -70.86 -4.37 -2.71
N ALA A 55 -70.17 -5.08 -1.81
CA ALA A 55 -69.19 -4.45 -0.95
C ALA A 55 -68.13 -3.71 -1.79
N PRO A 56 -67.70 -2.51 -1.39
CA PRO A 56 -66.73 -1.74 -2.14
C PRO A 56 -65.38 -2.45 -2.16
N GLN A 57 -64.60 -2.22 -3.22
CA GLN A 57 -63.21 -2.64 -3.22
C GLN A 57 -62.41 -1.76 -2.27
N VAL A 58 -61.59 -2.40 -1.45
CA VAL A 58 -60.74 -1.77 -0.43
C VAL A 58 -59.31 -2.18 -0.67
N ILE A 59 -58.40 -1.23 -0.49
CA ILE A 59 -56.96 -1.42 -0.61
C ILE A 59 -56.37 -1.03 0.74
N GLY A 60 -55.58 -1.92 1.32
CA GLY A 60 -54.85 -1.61 2.55
C GLY A 60 -53.74 -0.59 2.27
N LYS A 61 -53.45 0.24 3.28
CA LYS A 61 -52.49 1.34 3.10
C LYS A 61 -51.08 0.88 3.43
N ASP A 62 -50.13 1.27 2.58
CA ASP A 62 -48.71 1.00 2.77
C ASP A 62 -48.08 2.12 3.62
N TYR A 63 -47.23 1.73 4.58
CA TYR A 63 -46.43 2.62 5.42
C TYR A 63 -44.96 2.21 5.32
N ASP A 64 -44.46 2.14 4.08
CA ASP A 64 -43.18 1.52 3.77
C ASP A 64 -41.99 2.17 4.46
N ALA A 65 -41.99 3.51 4.57
CA ALA A 65 -40.97 4.25 5.32
C ALA A 65 -40.96 3.89 6.83
N ASN A 66 -42.09 3.46 7.37
CA ASN A 66 -42.25 3.00 8.75
C ASN A 66 -42.11 1.47 8.89
N GLY A 67 -41.95 0.73 7.79
CA GLY A 67 -41.67 -0.70 7.77
C GLY A 67 -42.87 -1.62 8.02
N TYR A 68 -44.09 -1.18 7.73
CA TYR A 68 -45.27 -2.05 7.81
C TYR A 68 -46.32 -1.64 6.77
N HIS A 69 -47.32 -2.49 6.59
CA HIS A 69 -48.49 -2.21 5.77
C HIS A 69 -49.73 -2.86 6.34
N TYR A 70 -50.88 -2.49 5.81
CA TYR A 70 -52.17 -3.07 6.17
C TYR A 70 -52.68 -3.99 5.05
N GLU A 71 -53.16 -5.17 5.43
CA GLU A 71 -53.80 -6.12 4.53
C GLU A 71 -55.27 -6.27 4.89
N PHE A 72 -56.16 -6.14 3.91
CA PHE A 72 -57.59 -6.27 4.13
C PHE A 72 -57.98 -7.72 4.44
N GLN A 73 -58.67 -7.92 5.57
CA GLN A 73 -59.05 -9.26 6.07
C GLN A 73 -60.52 -9.59 5.82
N GLY A 74 -61.37 -8.58 5.62
CA GLY A 74 -62.81 -8.76 5.47
C GLY A 74 -63.62 -7.68 6.18
N TRP A 75 -64.93 -7.88 6.23
CA TRP A 75 -65.87 -6.91 6.78
C TRP A 75 -66.45 -7.38 8.12
N GLU A 76 -66.34 -6.54 9.14
CA GLU A 76 -67.06 -6.72 10.39
C GLU A 76 -68.47 -6.15 10.26
N MET A 77 -69.49 -6.96 10.54
CA MET A 77 -70.90 -6.55 10.51
C MET A 77 -71.33 -5.97 11.86
N ARG A 78 -71.95 -4.79 11.85
CA ARG A 78 -72.57 -4.15 13.02
C ARG A 78 -74.03 -3.81 12.72
N GLU A 79 -74.96 -4.42 13.45
CA GLU A 79 -76.39 -4.12 13.35
C GLU A 79 -76.76 -2.95 14.28
N ASN A 80 -77.69 -2.09 13.84
CA ASN A 80 -78.19 -0.94 14.61
C ASN A 80 -77.13 0.10 15.02
N ALA A 81 -76.07 0.29 14.23
CA ALA A 81 -75.10 1.35 14.49
C ALA A 81 -75.75 2.73 14.22
N ALA A 82 -75.97 3.52 15.27
CA ALA A 82 -76.34 4.93 15.14
C ALA A 82 -75.19 5.71 14.48
N SER A 83 -75.53 6.72 13.67
CA SER A 83 -74.55 7.59 13.02
C SER A 83 -73.64 8.26 14.05
N VAL A 84 -72.35 7.92 14.05
CA VAL A 84 -71.34 8.70 14.77
C VAL A 84 -71.27 10.05 14.09
N ALA A 85 -71.54 11.12 14.86
CA ALA A 85 -71.47 12.48 14.37
C ALA A 85 -70.06 12.77 13.85
N ASN A 86 -69.99 13.43 12.69
CA ASN A 86 -68.79 14.07 12.20
C ASN A 86 -68.27 14.99 13.31
N SER A 87 -67.13 14.65 13.93
CA SER A 87 -66.40 15.60 14.76
C SER A 87 -65.87 16.66 13.81
N ALA A 88 -66.57 17.79 13.77
CA ALA A 88 -66.12 18.99 13.11
C ALA A 88 -64.79 19.40 13.74
N ASN A 89 -63.82 19.65 12.87
CA ASN A 89 -62.67 20.49 13.17
C ASN A 89 -63.15 21.77 13.86
N THR A 90 -62.83 21.93 15.14
CA THR A 90 -62.72 23.25 15.77
C THR A 90 -61.23 23.61 15.87
N PRO A 91 -60.81 24.75 15.31
CA PRO A 91 -59.45 25.24 15.49
C PRO A 91 -59.21 25.62 16.97
N ASN A 92 -58.05 25.25 17.49
CA ASN A 92 -57.52 25.84 18.72
C ASN A 92 -57.31 27.35 18.50
N ALA A 93 -57.99 28.16 19.32
CA ALA A 93 -57.56 29.51 19.64
C ALA A 93 -57.31 29.57 21.16
N THR A 94 -56.15 30.11 21.49
CA THR A 94 -55.58 30.44 22.80
C THR A 94 -56.50 31.25 23.72
N ASP A 95 -56.57 30.91 25.01
CA ASP A 95 -56.03 31.75 26.11
C ASP A 95 -56.25 31.12 27.50
N GLY A 96 -55.33 31.41 28.42
CA GLY A 96 -55.06 30.62 29.63
C GLY A 96 -55.84 30.95 30.89
N THR A 97 -55.57 30.18 31.95
CA THR A 97 -55.02 30.63 33.26
C THR A 97 -55.09 29.50 34.32
N ASN A 98 -53.91 29.15 34.83
CA ASN A 98 -53.49 28.83 36.21
C ASN A 98 -54.17 27.77 37.10
N ALA A 99 -53.27 26.89 37.59
CA ALA A 99 -53.04 26.45 38.98
C ALA A 99 -53.85 25.24 39.53
N ALA A 100 -53.16 24.11 39.71
CA ALA A 100 -52.71 23.60 41.02
C ALA A 100 -51.96 22.26 40.90
N ALA A 101 -51.12 22.01 41.90
CA ALA A 101 -49.99 21.09 41.99
C ALA A 101 -50.29 19.57 41.96
N PRO A 102 -49.26 18.71 41.79
CA PRO A 102 -49.37 17.28 41.53
C PRO A 102 -49.41 16.45 42.82
N VAL A 103 -50.14 15.34 42.80
CA VAL A 103 -50.04 14.28 43.83
C VAL A 103 -49.57 13.00 43.16
N VAL A 104 -48.35 12.63 43.52
CA VAL A 104 -47.74 11.31 43.29
C VAL A 104 -48.31 10.32 44.31
N PRO A 105 -48.54 9.05 43.94
CA PRO A 105 -48.27 7.95 44.86
C PRO A 105 -47.20 7.05 44.22
N VAL A 106 -45.98 7.05 44.75
CA VAL A 106 -45.47 6.09 45.74
C VAL A 106 -45.61 4.65 45.24
N VAL A 107 -44.50 4.15 44.68
CA VAL A 107 -44.28 2.72 44.43
C VAL A 107 -43.82 2.10 45.74
N THR A 108 -44.71 1.34 46.39
CA THR A 108 -44.32 0.44 47.48
C THR A 108 -44.23 -0.98 46.94
N LEU A 109 -43.01 -1.48 46.84
CA LEU A 109 -42.70 -2.88 46.56
C LEU A 109 -43.12 -3.76 47.74
N PHE A 110 -44.10 -4.65 47.52
CA PHE A 110 -44.24 -5.87 48.30
C PHE A 110 -44.39 -7.07 47.35
N ALA A 111 -43.40 -7.96 47.42
CA ALA A 111 -43.46 -9.28 46.84
C ALA A 111 -44.58 -10.08 47.52
N SER A 112 -45.55 -10.56 46.73
CA SER A 112 -46.47 -11.60 47.15
C SER A 112 -46.70 -12.58 45.99
N ALA A 113 -46.92 -13.83 46.36
CA ALA A 113 -46.79 -15.03 45.55
C ALA A 113 -47.60 -15.03 44.24
N ALA A 114 -47.09 -15.79 43.27
CA ALA A 114 -47.68 -16.00 41.96
C ALA A 114 -49.17 -16.44 42.05
N PRO A 115 -50.11 -15.72 41.42
CA PRO A 115 -51.43 -16.27 41.16
C PRO A 115 -51.35 -17.25 39.99
N THR A 116 -51.88 -18.46 40.23
CA THR A 116 -52.34 -19.44 39.24
C THR A 116 -53.00 -18.75 38.04
N PRO A 117 -52.78 -19.22 36.80
CA PRO A 117 -53.30 -18.56 35.60
C PRO A 117 -54.82 -18.54 35.63
N THR A 118 -55.38 -17.35 35.85
CA THR A 118 -56.77 -17.06 35.56
C THR A 118 -56.95 -17.29 34.05
N THR A 119 -57.78 -18.25 33.71
CA THR A 119 -58.26 -18.50 32.35
C THR A 119 -58.63 -17.18 31.68
N VAL A 120 -57.81 -16.77 30.70
CA VAL A 120 -58.13 -15.66 29.80
C VAL A 120 -59.39 -16.09 29.05
N SER A 121 -60.50 -15.41 29.35
CA SER A 121 -61.70 -15.46 28.52
C SER A 121 -61.28 -15.12 27.10
N ASN A 122 -61.38 -16.08 26.18
CA ASN A 122 -61.23 -15.84 24.75
C ASN A 122 -62.07 -14.60 24.38
N PRO A 123 -61.50 -13.57 23.72
CA PRO A 123 -62.33 -12.53 23.11
C PRO A 123 -63.26 -13.20 22.08
N PRO A 124 -64.52 -12.73 21.94
CA PRO A 124 -65.44 -13.32 20.98
C PRO A 124 -64.81 -13.26 19.59
N LYS A 125 -64.72 -14.41 18.90
CA LYS A 125 -64.25 -14.45 17.50
C LYS A 125 -65.22 -13.61 16.65
N ILE A 126 -64.82 -12.38 16.34
CA ILE A 126 -65.56 -11.50 15.43
C ILE A 126 -65.56 -12.17 14.06
N LYS A 127 -66.76 -12.49 13.54
CA LYS A 127 -66.90 -13.08 12.20
C LYS A 127 -66.66 -11.99 11.14
N LEU A 128 -65.69 -12.23 10.26
CA LEU A 128 -65.44 -11.40 9.09
C LEU A 128 -66.19 -11.96 7.88
N TYR A 129 -66.85 -11.08 7.13
CA TYR A 129 -67.59 -11.43 5.92
C TYR A 129 -66.78 -11.03 4.69
N SER A 130 -66.72 -11.93 3.71
CA SER A 130 -66.19 -11.63 2.38
C SER A 130 -67.20 -10.82 1.55
N SER A 131 -66.70 -10.09 0.55
CA SER A 131 -67.56 -9.33 -0.37
C SER A 131 -68.57 -10.21 -1.11
N ALA A 132 -68.24 -11.48 -1.37
CA ALA A 132 -69.12 -12.44 -2.04
C ALA A 132 -70.26 -12.89 -1.12
N GLU A 133 -69.98 -13.14 0.16
CA GLU A 133 -71.01 -13.51 1.14
C GLU A 133 -72.02 -12.37 1.32
N ILE A 134 -71.55 -11.12 1.42
CA ILE A 134 -72.42 -9.94 1.58
C ILE A 134 -73.41 -9.79 0.42
N ALA A 135 -73.01 -10.12 -0.81
CA ALA A 135 -73.89 -10.03 -1.98
C ALA A 135 -75.11 -10.98 -1.89
N GLY A 136 -74.96 -12.11 -1.19
CA GLY A 136 -76.03 -13.08 -0.96
C GLY A 136 -76.85 -12.82 0.31
N MET A 137 -76.48 -11.82 1.13
CA MET A 137 -77.15 -11.57 2.41
C MET A 137 -78.53 -10.93 2.24
N LYS A 138 -79.41 -11.29 3.18
CA LYS A 138 -80.72 -10.67 3.40
C LYS A 138 -80.63 -9.78 4.63
N PHE A 139 -81.17 -8.57 4.53
CA PHE A 139 -81.14 -7.59 5.61
C PHE A 139 -82.55 -7.28 6.11
N ASP A 140 -82.72 -7.21 7.42
CA ASP A 140 -83.98 -6.89 8.09
C ASP A 140 -83.92 -5.57 8.87
N LYS A 141 -82.70 -5.14 9.20
CA LYS A 141 -82.34 -3.93 9.95
C LYS A 141 -81.25 -3.15 9.22
N ASN A 142 -81.00 -1.92 9.68
CA ASN A 142 -79.86 -1.15 9.21
C ASN A 142 -78.55 -1.82 9.67
N THR A 143 -77.62 -1.95 8.74
CA THR A 143 -76.35 -2.67 8.95
C THR A 143 -75.19 -1.82 8.47
N THR A 144 -74.14 -1.72 9.28
CA THR A 144 -72.87 -1.12 8.90
C THR A 144 -71.80 -2.20 8.83
N PHE A 145 -71.12 -2.30 7.69
CA PHE A 145 -69.93 -3.12 7.54
C PHE A 145 -68.69 -2.24 7.67
N THR A 146 -67.81 -2.56 8.61
CA THR A 146 -66.53 -1.86 8.81
C THR A 146 -65.39 -2.71 8.26
N ALA A 147 -64.52 -2.13 7.44
CA ALA A 147 -63.36 -2.84 6.91
C ALA A 147 -62.36 -3.15 8.04
N VAL A 148 -61.90 -4.40 8.10
CA VAL A 148 -60.90 -4.87 9.06
C VAL A 148 -59.59 -5.15 8.32
N TYR A 149 -58.49 -4.69 8.90
CA TYR A 149 -57.15 -4.85 8.35
C TYR A 149 -56.22 -5.51 9.36
N ASN A 150 -55.29 -6.31 8.86
CA ASN A 150 -54.17 -6.83 9.64
C ASN A 150 -52.94 -5.95 9.39
N LYS A 151 -52.18 -5.64 10.45
CA LYS A 151 -50.91 -4.92 10.33
C LYS A 151 -49.79 -5.93 10.12
N THR A 152 -49.17 -5.89 8.94
CA THR A 152 -48.13 -6.84 8.54
C THR A 152 -46.78 -6.11 8.45
N PRO A 153 -45.71 -6.61 9.10
CA PRO A 153 -44.38 -5.98 9.04
C PRO A 153 -43.73 -6.22 7.68
N ASN A 154 -43.02 -5.21 7.16
CA ASN A 154 -42.32 -5.29 5.88
C ASN A 154 -40.98 -6.06 5.97
N VAL A 155 -40.53 -6.43 7.18
CA VAL A 155 -39.41 -7.36 7.40
C VAL A 155 -39.93 -8.58 8.14
N ILE A 156 -39.69 -9.75 7.57
CA ILE A 156 -39.98 -11.04 8.20
C ILE A 156 -38.67 -11.80 8.29
N ASP A 157 -38.34 -12.27 9.49
CA ASP A 157 -37.24 -13.21 9.68
C ASP A 157 -37.65 -14.59 9.14
N ALA A 158 -36.86 -15.16 8.22
CA ALA A 158 -37.17 -16.44 7.60
C ALA A 158 -37.25 -17.60 8.61
N SER A 159 -36.70 -17.46 9.82
CA SER A 159 -36.89 -18.45 10.90
C SER A 159 -38.35 -18.57 11.37
N LYS A 160 -39.20 -17.58 11.06
CA LYS A 160 -40.62 -17.56 11.45
C LYS A 160 -41.56 -18.06 10.34
N GLN A 161 -41.06 -18.17 9.10
CA GLN A 161 -41.87 -18.49 7.93
C GLN A 161 -41.00 -19.15 6.85
N ASP A 162 -41.35 -20.38 6.45
CA ASP A 162 -40.56 -21.15 5.49
C ASP A 162 -40.73 -20.69 4.03
N GLU A 163 -41.92 -20.18 3.68
CA GLU A 163 -42.24 -19.71 2.32
C GLU A 163 -42.12 -18.18 2.21
N ILE A 164 -41.54 -17.69 1.11
CA ILE A 164 -41.43 -16.25 0.84
C ILE A 164 -42.85 -15.70 0.56
N PRO A 165 -43.37 -14.76 1.37
CA PRO A 165 -44.68 -14.18 1.12
C PRO A 165 -44.73 -13.36 -0.18
N ASP A 166 -45.91 -13.25 -0.77
CA ASP A 166 -46.11 -12.52 -2.02
C ASP A 166 -45.69 -11.05 -1.89
N GLY A 167 -44.86 -10.57 -2.83
CA GLY A 167 -44.31 -9.21 -2.83
C GLY A 167 -43.08 -9.02 -1.92
N TYR A 168 -42.58 -10.09 -1.30
CA TYR A 168 -41.33 -10.06 -0.54
C TYR A 168 -40.15 -10.60 -1.36
N VAL A 169 -38.97 -10.09 -1.04
CA VAL A 169 -37.70 -10.47 -1.67
C VAL A 169 -36.75 -10.97 -0.58
N ALA A 170 -36.08 -12.08 -0.86
CA ALA A 170 -35.07 -12.64 0.02
C ALA A 170 -33.79 -11.80 0.01
N THR A 171 -33.35 -11.39 1.20
CA THR A 171 -32.09 -10.69 1.44
C THR A 171 -31.27 -11.44 2.49
N ILE A 172 -30.02 -11.76 2.16
CA ILE A 172 -29.14 -12.52 3.03
C ILE A 172 -28.12 -11.57 3.65
N PHE A 173 -27.97 -11.63 4.97
CA PHE A 173 -26.93 -10.93 5.73
C PHE A 173 -25.97 -11.94 6.34
N MET A 174 -24.68 -11.74 6.12
CA MET A 174 -23.61 -12.60 6.63
C MET A 174 -22.70 -11.80 7.56
N PRO A 175 -22.35 -12.33 8.75
CA PRO A 175 -21.56 -11.59 9.73
C PRO A 175 -20.11 -11.35 9.27
N GLY A 176 -19.65 -11.98 8.18
CA GLY A 176 -18.25 -11.98 7.76
C GLY A 176 -17.42 -13.05 8.48
N PHE A 177 -16.24 -13.39 7.96
CA PHE A 177 -15.38 -14.41 8.55
C PHE A 177 -14.89 -13.99 9.94
N GLY A 178 -15.05 -14.88 10.93
CA GLY A 178 -14.56 -14.67 12.31
C GLY A 178 -15.39 -13.70 13.17
N ARG A 179 -16.53 -13.22 12.67
CA ARG A 179 -17.47 -12.36 13.41
C ARG A 179 -18.69 -13.16 13.86
N THR A 180 -19.31 -12.71 14.93
CA THR A 180 -20.59 -13.22 15.45
C THR A 180 -21.63 -12.13 15.49
N TRP A 181 -22.90 -12.50 15.38
CA TRP A 181 -24.00 -11.64 15.79
C TRP A 181 -23.99 -11.40 17.30
N ALA A 182 -24.82 -10.47 17.77
CA ALA A 182 -25.02 -10.17 19.19
C ALA A 182 -25.49 -11.38 20.01
N ASP A 183 -26.10 -12.37 19.35
CA ASP A 183 -26.49 -13.67 19.95
C ASP A 183 -25.36 -14.70 20.00
N GLY A 184 -24.16 -14.37 19.50
CA GLY A 184 -22.98 -15.24 19.44
C GLY A 184 -22.95 -16.21 18.26
N SER A 185 -23.93 -16.19 17.35
CA SER A 185 -24.00 -17.13 16.22
C SER A 185 -23.21 -16.64 15.00
N HIS A 186 -22.80 -17.60 14.14
CA HIS A 186 -22.09 -17.34 12.87
C HIS A 186 -22.96 -17.58 11.63
N LYS A 187 -24.23 -17.96 11.82
CA LYS A 187 -25.11 -18.36 10.71
C LYS A 187 -25.55 -17.14 9.89
N PRO A 188 -25.75 -17.26 8.58
CA PRO A 188 -26.36 -16.18 7.81
C PRO A 188 -27.77 -15.88 8.33
N LYS A 189 -28.16 -14.60 8.36
CA LYS A 189 -29.52 -14.15 8.61
C LYS A 189 -30.23 -13.95 7.28
N LEU A 190 -31.33 -14.67 7.09
CA LEU A 190 -32.17 -14.55 5.90
C LEU A 190 -33.42 -13.75 6.28
N LEU A 191 -33.58 -12.59 5.66
CA LEU A 191 -34.73 -11.72 5.85
C LEU A 191 -35.56 -11.66 4.57
N TYR A 192 -36.87 -11.80 4.70
CA TYR A 192 -37.81 -11.47 3.65
C TYR A 192 -38.22 -10.02 3.81
N ILE A 193 -37.94 -9.22 2.78
CA ILE A 193 -38.21 -7.78 2.81
C ILE A 193 -39.21 -7.43 1.71
N ARG A 194 -40.32 -6.80 2.08
CA ARG A 194 -41.30 -6.27 1.13
C ARG A 194 -40.78 -4.97 0.56
N HIS A 195 -40.85 -4.84 -0.77
CA HIS A 195 -40.60 -3.57 -1.43
C HIS A 195 -41.93 -2.85 -1.70
N GLY A 196 -41.98 -1.58 -1.34
CA GLY A 196 -43.06 -0.66 -1.68
C GLY A 196 -43.09 -0.30 -3.16
N LYS A 197 -44.07 0.53 -3.53
CA LYS A 197 -44.22 1.05 -4.90
C LYS A 197 -43.33 2.26 -5.18
N ASP A 198 -42.98 3.02 -4.16
CA ASP A 198 -42.10 4.19 -4.27
C ASP A 198 -40.63 3.78 -4.13
N LYS A 199 -39.81 4.21 -5.09
CA LYS A 199 -38.38 3.84 -5.14
C LYS A 199 -37.57 4.49 -4.02
N GLU A 200 -37.86 5.73 -3.67
CA GLU A 200 -37.08 6.48 -2.68
C GLU A 200 -37.34 5.98 -1.25
N ASP A 201 -38.59 5.69 -0.94
CA ASP A 201 -38.94 5.11 0.35
C ASP A 201 -38.38 3.69 0.50
N ASN A 202 -38.32 2.90 -0.58
CA ASN A 202 -37.64 1.61 -0.59
C ASN A 202 -36.15 1.71 -0.29
N ILE A 203 -35.45 2.67 -0.90
CA ILE A 203 -34.01 2.87 -0.66
C ILE A 203 -33.76 3.24 0.81
N LYS A 204 -34.52 4.20 1.36
CA LYS A 204 -34.40 4.59 2.77
C LYS A 204 -34.69 3.42 3.71
N PHE A 205 -35.72 2.64 3.41
CA PHE A 205 -36.08 1.49 4.20
C PHE A 205 -35.01 0.40 4.15
N ALA A 206 -34.46 0.08 2.97
CA ALA A 206 -33.38 -0.88 2.81
C ALA A 206 -32.13 -0.48 3.61
N GLN A 207 -31.75 0.81 3.56
CA GLN A 207 -30.64 1.35 4.34
C GLN A 207 -30.89 1.22 5.84
N LYS A 208 -32.12 1.47 6.29
CA LYS A 208 -32.51 1.28 7.69
C LYS A 208 -32.39 -0.19 8.09
N VAL A 209 -32.94 -1.13 7.32
CA VAL A 209 -32.86 -2.58 7.62
C VAL A 209 -31.40 -3.05 7.69
N ALA A 210 -30.55 -2.62 6.76
CA ALA A 210 -29.13 -2.95 6.78
C ALA A 210 -28.40 -2.33 7.99
N SER A 211 -28.79 -1.14 8.41
CA SER A 211 -28.24 -0.47 9.60
C SER A 211 -28.67 -1.14 10.90
N ASP A 212 -29.96 -1.49 11.01
CA ASP A 212 -30.51 -2.22 12.16
C ASP A 212 -29.84 -3.61 12.26
N THR A 213 -29.69 -4.32 11.14
CA THR A 213 -28.99 -5.61 11.11
C THR A 213 -27.50 -5.48 11.45
N ALA A 214 -26.87 -4.37 11.06
CA ALA A 214 -25.48 -4.07 11.41
C ALA A 214 -25.29 -3.76 12.90
N ALA A 215 -26.29 -3.16 13.56
CA ALA A 215 -26.23 -2.90 15.00
C ALA A 215 -26.19 -4.20 15.83
N GLU A 216 -26.62 -5.31 15.25
CA GLU A 216 -26.51 -6.64 15.84
C GLU A 216 -25.13 -7.29 15.62
N LEU A 217 -24.15 -6.58 15.05
CA LEU A 217 -22.77 -7.03 14.88
C LEU A 217 -21.82 -6.23 15.78
N SER A 218 -21.00 -6.93 16.56
CA SER A 218 -19.89 -6.31 17.27
C SER A 218 -18.83 -5.83 16.27
N GLY A 219 -18.33 -4.60 16.45
CA GLY A 219 -17.22 -4.05 15.68
C GLY A 219 -17.49 -3.92 14.17
N PHE A 220 -18.75 -3.75 13.76
CA PHE A 220 -19.14 -3.56 12.37
C PHE A 220 -18.55 -2.27 11.78
N THR A 221 -18.05 -2.36 10.54
CA THR A 221 -17.46 -1.24 9.80
C THR A 221 -18.36 -0.82 8.64
N LYS A 222 -18.52 -1.69 7.64
CA LYS A 222 -19.43 -1.48 6.49
C LYS A 222 -19.87 -2.81 5.88
N TRP A 223 -20.88 -2.74 5.01
CA TRP A 223 -21.36 -3.88 4.22
C TRP A 223 -20.67 -3.94 2.86
N GLN A 224 -20.35 -5.16 2.41
CA GLN A 224 -20.12 -5.48 1.01
C GLN A 224 -21.42 -6.03 0.42
N MET A 225 -21.98 -5.34 -0.57
CA MET A 225 -23.26 -5.70 -1.21
C MET A 225 -23.00 -6.45 -2.52
N PHE A 226 -23.71 -7.55 -2.73
CA PHE A 226 -23.66 -8.35 -3.95
C PHE A 226 -25.07 -8.57 -4.51
N ASP A 227 -25.17 -8.62 -5.84
CA ASP A 227 -26.40 -9.00 -6.53
C ASP A 227 -26.56 -10.55 -6.55
N ALA A 228 -27.71 -11.01 -7.06
CA ALA A 228 -28.00 -12.44 -7.17
C ALA A 228 -27.04 -13.22 -8.12
N LYS A 229 -26.25 -12.52 -8.95
CA LYS A 229 -25.23 -13.11 -9.83
C LYS A 229 -23.85 -13.14 -9.16
N GLY A 230 -23.73 -12.64 -7.93
CA GLY A 230 -22.46 -12.54 -7.21
C GLY A 230 -21.60 -11.33 -7.59
N VAL A 231 -22.14 -10.35 -8.32
CA VAL A 231 -21.41 -9.14 -8.70
C VAL A 231 -21.45 -8.12 -7.56
N LYS A 232 -20.28 -7.63 -7.15
CA LYS A 232 -20.14 -6.62 -6.09
C LYS A 232 -20.74 -5.29 -6.55
N SER A 233 -21.70 -4.78 -5.79
CA SER A 233 -22.37 -3.49 -5.97
C SER A 233 -21.69 -2.41 -5.12
N ASN A 234 -21.59 -1.19 -5.65
CA ASN A 234 -21.07 -0.05 -4.89
C ASN A 234 -22.14 0.47 -3.93
N ILE A 235 -21.89 0.37 -2.64
CA ILE A 235 -22.81 0.79 -1.58
C ILE A 235 -23.00 2.31 -1.49
N LEU A 236 -22.10 3.10 -2.10
CA LEU A 236 -22.21 4.56 -2.17
C LEU A 236 -23.17 5.04 -3.26
N LEU A 237 -23.56 4.17 -4.19
CA LEU A 237 -24.50 4.52 -5.25
C LEU A 237 -25.93 4.33 -4.74
N HIS A 238 -26.67 5.43 -4.67
CA HIS A 238 -28.06 5.50 -4.18
C HIS A 238 -28.96 4.42 -4.80
N ASP A 239 -28.90 4.25 -6.12
CA ASP A 239 -29.76 3.31 -6.85
C ASP A 239 -29.50 1.82 -6.53
N ASN A 240 -28.32 1.46 -6.03
CA ASN A 240 -27.99 0.06 -5.73
C ASN A 240 -28.76 -0.50 -4.52
N TRP A 241 -29.31 0.41 -3.70
CA TRP A 241 -30.12 0.10 -2.53
C TRP A 241 -31.57 -0.27 -2.86
N ASP A 242 -31.96 -0.25 -4.14
CA ASP A 242 -33.25 -0.80 -4.57
C ASP A 242 -33.27 -2.33 -4.37
N ILE A 243 -33.98 -2.75 -3.33
CA ILE A 243 -34.16 -4.14 -2.88
C ILE A 243 -35.36 -4.85 -3.54
N SER A 244 -35.89 -4.31 -4.65
CA SER A 244 -36.86 -5.04 -5.50
C SER A 244 -36.30 -6.36 -6.08
N LYS A 245 -35.01 -6.63 -5.88
CA LYS A 245 -34.31 -7.85 -6.30
C LYS A 245 -33.46 -8.39 -5.14
N PRO A 246 -33.21 -9.71 -5.09
CA PRO A 246 -32.38 -10.31 -4.05
C PRO A 246 -31.01 -9.66 -3.92
N ARG A 247 -30.55 -9.54 -2.67
CA ARG A 247 -29.25 -8.99 -2.32
C ARG A 247 -28.57 -9.86 -1.27
N ILE A 248 -27.25 -9.90 -1.34
CA ILE A 248 -26.40 -10.52 -0.33
C ILE A 248 -25.53 -9.42 0.26
N PHE A 249 -25.63 -9.24 1.57
CA PHE A 249 -24.83 -8.34 2.36
C PHE A 249 -23.83 -9.17 3.17
N VAL A 250 -22.55 -8.94 2.94
CA VAL A 250 -21.47 -9.55 3.71
C VAL A 250 -20.84 -8.45 4.52
N ALA A 251 -20.88 -8.55 5.84
CA ALA A 251 -20.20 -7.56 6.65
C ALA A 251 -18.73 -7.62 6.26
N GLU A 252 -18.16 -6.46 6.00
CA GLU A 252 -16.81 -6.41 5.51
C GLU A 252 -15.91 -7.14 6.51
N GLN A 253 -15.28 -8.18 5.99
CA GLN A 253 -14.17 -8.80 6.66
C GLN A 253 -13.13 -7.69 6.70
N ASN A 254 -12.69 -7.26 7.87
CA ASN A 254 -11.47 -6.46 7.98
C ASN A 254 -10.30 -7.42 7.63
N GLY A 255 -10.26 -7.85 6.38
CA GLY A 255 -9.55 -8.99 5.85
C GLY A 255 -8.55 -8.44 4.85
N VAL A 256 -7.33 -8.26 5.32
CA VAL A 256 -6.13 -7.99 4.52
C VAL A 256 -6.07 -6.65 3.77
N ASP A 257 -7.16 -5.92 3.55
CA ASP A 257 -7.12 -4.65 2.78
C ASP A 257 -6.28 -3.54 3.44
N ASP A 258 -6.20 -3.50 4.78
CA ASP A 258 -5.33 -2.55 5.52
C ASP A 258 -3.88 -3.02 5.66
N VAL A 259 -3.57 -4.24 5.20
CA VAL A 259 -2.25 -4.85 5.35
C VAL A 259 -1.49 -4.71 4.03
N LYS A 260 -0.55 -3.78 3.98
CA LYS A 260 0.30 -3.57 2.79
C LYS A 260 1.56 -4.43 2.89
N ILE A 261 1.86 -5.17 1.83
CA ILE A 261 3.10 -5.94 1.71
C ILE A 261 4.06 -5.13 0.82
N PRO A 262 4.99 -4.34 1.39
CA PRO A 262 5.99 -3.65 0.59
C PRO A 262 6.93 -4.64 -0.10
N GLU A 263 7.42 -4.26 -1.28
CA GLU A 263 8.55 -4.95 -1.90
C GLU A 263 9.79 -4.75 -1.02
N THR A 264 10.33 -5.85 -0.50
CA THR A 264 11.48 -5.80 0.40
C THR A 264 12.75 -6.19 -0.36
N VAL A 265 13.74 -5.32 -0.36
CA VAL A 265 15.04 -5.54 -0.98
C VAL A 265 16.13 -5.38 0.08
N ILE A 266 17.04 -6.34 0.15
CA ILE A 266 18.21 -6.35 1.04
C ILE A 266 19.46 -6.79 0.26
N ALA A 267 20.65 -6.56 0.81
CA ALA A 267 21.88 -7.17 0.29
C ALA A 267 22.23 -8.48 1.01
N VAL A 268 23.07 -9.27 0.37
CA VAL A 268 23.67 -10.47 0.96
C VAL A 268 24.32 -10.15 2.30
N GLY A 269 23.99 -10.95 3.31
CA GLY A 269 24.50 -10.83 4.68
C GLY A 269 23.77 -9.81 5.56
N GLU A 270 22.82 -9.04 5.02
CA GLU A 270 21.96 -8.18 5.85
C GLU A 270 20.92 -9.01 6.61
N GLY A 271 20.63 -8.58 7.84
CA GLY A 271 19.57 -9.18 8.65
C GLY A 271 18.19 -8.94 8.03
N ILE A 272 17.29 -9.91 8.20
CA ILE A 272 15.90 -9.77 7.77
C ILE A 272 15.26 -8.59 8.52
N PRO A 273 14.59 -7.66 7.82
CA PRO A 273 13.85 -6.59 8.47
C PRO A 273 12.81 -7.12 9.46
N ASN A 274 12.46 -6.30 10.46
CA ASN A 274 11.42 -6.68 11.41
C ASN A 274 10.06 -6.91 10.71
N ALA A 275 9.17 -7.67 11.36
CA ALA A 275 7.90 -8.10 10.76
C ALA A 275 7.00 -6.94 10.28
N ASN A 276 7.04 -5.79 10.98
CA ASN A 276 6.24 -4.61 10.62
C ASN A 276 6.79 -3.88 9.36
N LYS A 277 8.09 -4.04 9.06
CA LYS A 277 8.69 -3.58 7.79
C LYS A 277 8.33 -4.50 6.63
N LEU A 278 8.12 -5.80 6.88
CA LEU A 278 7.73 -6.78 5.87
C LEU A 278 6.22 -6.72 5.55
N VAL A 279 5.42 -6.38 6.55
CA VAL A 279 3.97 -6.32 6.48
C VAL A 279 3.51 -5.11 7.28
N HIS A 280 3.10 -4.05 6.59
CA HIS A 280 2.65 -2.82 7.21
C HIS A 280 1.18 -2.94 7.63
N ASN A 281 0.90 -2.61 8.89
CA ASN A 281 -0.44 -2.65 9.47
C ASN A 281 -0.63 -1.49 10.45
N THR A 282 -1.75 -0.78 10.30
CA THR A 282 -2.10 0.40 11.09
C THR A 282 -3.00 0.08 12.30
N ASP A 283 -3.64 -1.10 12.36
CA ASP A 283 -4.48 -1.48 13.52
C ASP A 283 -3.60 -1.93 14.70
N PRO A 284 -3.56 -1.21 15.83
CA PRO A 284 -2.74 -1.57 17.00
C PRO A 284 -3.11 -2.91 17.64
N ARG A 285 -4.31 -3.44 17.38
CA ARG A 285 -4.79 -4.71 17.93
C ARG A 285 -4.28 -5.91 17.15
N VAL A 286 -3.80 -5.69 15.93
CA VAL A 286 -3.22 -6.73 15.08
C VAL A 286 -1.74 -6.86 15.43
N SER A 287 -1.30 -8.10 15.64
CA SER A 287 0.11 -8.40 15.87
C SER A 287 0.69 -9.14 14.67
N VAL A 288 1.85 -8.70 14.23
CA VAL A 288 2.60 -9.30 13.12
C VAL A 288 3.86 -9.94 13.68
N SER A 289 4.15 -11.18 13.28
CA SER A 289 5.41 -11.85 13.62
C SER A 289 5.91 -12.70 12.45
N ILE A 290 7.22 -12.89 12.37
CA ILE A 290 7.79 -13.86 11.42
C ILE A 290 7.47 -15.26 11.96
N ASP A 291 7.07 -16.17 11.08
CA ASP A 291 6.87 -17.57 11.45
C ASP A 291 8.23 -18.22 11.72
N ASP A 292 8.39 -18.84 12.90
CA ASP A 292 9.64 -19.48 13.34
C ASP A 292 10.13 -20.58 12.38
N SER A 293 9.23 -21.14 11.56
CA SER A 293 9.58 -22.11 10.51
C SER A 293 10.17 -21.48 9.24
N SER A 294 10.14 -20.15 9.11
CA SER A 294 10.72 -19.44 7.96
C SER A 294 12.24 -19.39 8.10
N THR A 295 12.94 -20.28 7.42
CA THR A 295 14.39 -20.18 7.23
C THR A 295 14.69 -19.46 5.92
N VAL A 296 15.38 -18.33 6.00
CA VAL A 296 15.80 -17.56 4.83
C VAL A 296 17.32 -17.54 4.80
N ASP A 297 17.89 -18.11 3.75
CA ASP A 297 19.32 -18.00 3.50
C ASP A 297 19.63 -16.65 2.84
N VAL A 298 20.00 -15.66 3.65
CA VAL A 298 20.46 -14.35 3.18
C VAL A 298 21.95 -14.32 2.84
N SER A 299 22.65 -15.46 2.93
CA SER A 299 24.08 -15.56 2.56
C SER A 299 24.31 -15.64 1.05
N LYS A 300 23.24 -15.87 0.27
CA LYS A 300 23.30 -15.98 -1.19
C LYS A 300 22.29 -15.05 -1.85
N PRO A 301 22.61 -14.50 -3.03
CA PRO A 301 21.66 -13.68 -3.79
C PRO A 301 20.50 -14.54 -4.31
N GLY A 302 19.32 -13.94 -4.42
CA GLY A 302 18.12 -14.62 -4.91
C GLY A 302 16.83 -14.05 -4.35
N ILE A 303 15.71 -14.70 -4.69
CA ILE A 303 14.39 -14.36 -4.17
C ILE A 303 14.03 -15.36 -3.08
N SER A 304 13.80 -14.84 -1.88
CA SER A 304 13.35 -15.62 -0.74
C SER A 304 11.91 -15.30 -0.39
N THR A 305 11.18 -16.27 0.17
CA THR A 305 9.81 -16.07 0.68
C THR A 305 9.78 -16.27 2.19
N ILE A 306 9.27 -15.27 2.90
CA ILE A 306 9.10 -15.29 4.36
C ILE A 306 7.63 -15.46 4.67
N MET A 307 7.29 -16.41 5.54
CA MET A 307 5.92 -16.53 6.03
C MET A 307 5.75 -15.62 7.24
N VAL A 308 4.84 -14.66 7.12
CA VAL A 308 4.53 -13.71 8.19
C VAL A 308 3.17 -14.05 8.78
N ASN A 309 3.13 -14.26 10.09
CA ASN A 309 1.93 -14.51 10.85
C ASN A 309 1.25 -13.17 11.18
N VAL A 310 0.05 -12.95 10.64
CA VAL A 310 -0.81 -11.83 10.99
C VAL A 310 -1.91 -12.33 11.92
N THR A 311 -1.83 -11.96 13.18
CA THR A 311 -2.74 -12.41 14.23
C THR A 311 -3.69 -11.28 14.62
N LYS A 312 -4.99 -11.54 14.54
CA LYS A 312 -6.05 -10.58 14.83
C LYS A 312 -6.96 -11.07 15.96
N PRO A 313 -7.44 -10.20 16.86
CA PRO A 313 -8.48 -10.56 17.81
C PRO A 313 -9.82 -10.75 17.11
N THR A 314 -10.62 -11.67 17.64
CA THR A 314 -12.00 -11.94 17.23
C THR A 314 -12.97 -11.37 18.26
N ASP A 315 -14.25 -11.31 17.89
CA ASP A 315 -15.32 -10.92 18.82
C ASP A 315 -15.60 -12.01 19.88
N GLU A 316 -15.09 -13.23 19.69
CA GLU A 316 -15.29 -14.33 20.63
C GLU A 316 -14.35 -14.19 21.84
N ILE A 317 -14.90 -14.28 23.05
CA ILE A 317 -14.15 -14.27 24.29
C ILE A 317 -14.01 -15.72 24.79
N ASP A 318 -12.77 -16.12 25.07
CA ASP A 318 -12.50 -17.38 25.75
C ASP A 318 -13.05 -17.30 27.18
N LYS A 319 -14.08 -18.10 27.45
CA LYS A 319 -14.82 -18.11 28.73
C LYS A 319 -13.95 -18.50 29.94
N THR A 320 -12.80 -19.15 29.69
CA THR A 320 -11.87 -19.61 30.72
C THR A 320 -10.80 -18.57 31.05
N THR A 321 -10.35 -17.81 30.05
CA THR A 321 -9.27 -16.83 30.23
C THR A 321 -9.74 -15.37 30.23
N GLY A 322 -10.99 -15.10 29.83
CA GLY A 322 -11.55 -13.75 29.69
C GLY A 322 -10.92 -12.92 28.57
N LYS A 323 -10.05 -13.52 27.74
CA LYS A 323 -9.37 -12.85 26.62
C LYS A 323 -10.12 -13.07 25.31
N GLN A 324 -10.04 -12.10 24.41
CA GLN A 324 -10.50 -12.30 23.03
C GLN A 324 -9.67 -13.40 22.38
N LYS A 325 -10.35 -14.38 21.78
CA LYS A 325 -9.72 -15.37 20.92
C LYS A 325 -9.11 -14.67 19.71
N THR A 326 -8.06 -15.25 19.16
CA THR A 326 -7.36 -14.70 17.99
C THR A 326 -7.42 -15.65 16.81
N VAL A 327 -7.32 -15.09 15.60
CA VAL A 327 -7.14 -15.82 14.35
C VAL A 327 -5.83 -15.38 13.72
N THR A 328 -5.01 -16.35 13.33
CA THR A 328 -3.72 -16.12 12.67
C THR A 328 -3.81 -16.52 11.20
N THR A 329 -3.46 -15.59 10.31
CA THR A 329 -3.33 -15.83 8.87
C THR A 329 -1.85 -15.78 8.48
N LYS A 330 -1.39 -16.73 7.67
CA LYS A 330 -0.01 -16.74 7.16
C LYS A 330 0.05 -16.03 5.81
N LEU A 331 0.88 -14.99 5.69
CA LEU A 331 1.09 -14.25 4.45
C LEU A 331 2.50 -14.51 3.90
N PRO A 332 2.64 -14.90 2.63
CA PRO A 332 3.95 -15.02 1.98
C PRO A 332 4.47 -13.64 1.54
N VAL A 333 5.64 -13.24 2.04
CA VAL A 333 6.32 -11.99 1.66
C VAL A 333 7.58 -12.31 0.87
N ARG A 334 7.74 -11.70 -0.30
CA ARG A 334 8.94 -11.85 -1.13
C ARG A 334 10.01 -10.87 -0.71
N VAL A 335 11.22 -11.38 -0.48
CA VAL A 335 12.43 -10.61 -0.16
C VAL A 335 13.46 -10.85 -1.25
N TYR A 336 13.89 -9.78 -1.91
CA TYR A 336 14.93 -9.80 -2.93
C TYR A 336 16.29 -9.58 -2.27
N VAL A 337 17.17 -10.57 -2.35
CA VAL A 337 18.54 -10.51 -1.82
C VAL A 337 19.48 -10.22 -2.98
N LEU A 338 20.02 -9.01 -3.02
CA LEU A 338 20.95 -8.56 -4.06
C LEU A 338 22.40 -8.92 -3.73
N PRO A 339 23.22 -9.32 -4.72
CA PRO A 339 24.64 -9.61 -4.48
C PRO A 339 25.41 -8.33 -4.15
N ASN A 340 26.59 -8.48 -3.53
CA ASN A 340 27.44 -7.34 -3.16
C ASN A 340 28.13 -6.68 -4.36
N VAL A 341 28.23 -7.39 -5.49
CA VAL A 341 28.77 -6.88 -6.76
C VAL A 341 27.77 -7.23 -7.86
N ILE A 342 27.35 -6.23 -8.63
CA ILE A 342 26.41 -6.36 -9.74
C ILE A 342 27.08 -5.79 -11.00
N ALA A 343 27.13 -6.52 -12.11
CA ALA A 343 27.61 -5.96 -13.37
C ALA A 343 26.63 -4.91 -13.89
N ASP A 344 27.12 -3.88 -14.58
CA ASP A 344 26.27 -2.82 -15.13
C ASP A 344 25.19 -3.36 -16.10
N ASN A 345 25.52 -4.42 -16.84
CA ASN A 345 24.59 -5.12 -17.74
C ASN A 345 23.52 -5.95 -17.02
N ASP A 346 23.75 -6.29 -15.75
CA ASP A 346 22.84 -7.11 -14.92
C ASP A 346 21.95 -6.23 -14.00
N LEU A 347 21.93 -4.91 -14.24
CA LEU A 347 21.10 -4.00 -13.47
C LEU A 347 19.60 -4.29 -13.67
N PRO A 348 18.80 -4.21 -12.61
CA PRO A 348 17.35 -4.31 -12.70
C PRO A 348 16.77 -3.14 -13.50
N ALA A 349 15.55 -3.33 -14.01
CA ALA A 349 14.87 -2.30 -14.80
C ALA A 349 14.73 -0.99 -14.01
N LYS A 350 14.91 0.14 -14.69
CA LYS A 350 14.83 1.46 -14.05
C LYS A 350 13.46 1.67 -13.39
N GLY A 351 13.47 2.03 -12.11
CA GLY A 351 12.27 2.34 -11.35
C GLY A 351 11.74 1.21 -10.46
N THR A 352 12.27 -0.01 -10.56
CA THR A 352 11.93 -1.10 -9.62
C THR A 352 12.51 -0.83 -8.23
N ALA A 353 12.02 -1.55 -7.20
CA ALA A 353 12.53 -1.43 -5.84
C ALA A 353 14.02 -1.77 -5.75
N GLU A 354 14.49 -2.75 -6.52
CA GLU A 354 15.90 -3.15 -6.59
C GLU A 354 16.77 -2.05 -7.20
N ALA A 355 16.32 -1.41 -8.29
CA ALA A 355 17.06 -0.32 -8.92
C ALA A 355 17.24 0.87 -7.95
N LYS A 356 16.16 1.24 -7.23
CA LYS A 356 16.20 2.29 -6.20
C LYS A 356 17.14 1.91 -5.05
N PHE A 357 17.11 0.65 -4.63
CA PHE A 357 18.00 0.14 -3.59
C PHE A 357 19.47 0.19 -4.01
N ILE A 358 19.79 -0.14 -5.27
CA ILE A 358 21.15 -0.08 -5.83
C ILE A 358 21.65 1.37 -5.85
N GLU A 359 20.86 2.29 -6.40
CA GLU A 359 21.21 3.72 -6.47
C GLU A 359 21.58 4.29 -5.08
N LYS A 360 20.83 3.90 -4.05
CA LYS A 360 21.06 4.33 -2.68
C LYS A 360 22.26 3.65 -2.02
N ASN A 361 22.40 2.34 -2.16
CA ASN A 361 23.30 1.53 -1.33
C ASN A 361 24.57 1.06 -2.03
N TYR A 362 24.73 1.28 -3.34
CA TYR A 362 25.87 0.82 -4.13
C TYR A 362 26.67 1.98 -4.72
N ARG A 363 27.92 1.70 -5.06
CA ARG A 363 28.87 2.61 -5.70
C ARG A 363 29.23 2.07 -7.07
N LYS A 364 29.25 2.94 -8.07
CA LYS A 364 29.73 2.58 -9.40
C LYS A 364 31.26 2.51 -9.43
N VAL A 365 31.78 1.40 -9.94
CA VAL A 365 33.20 1.11 -10.13
C VAL A 365 33.43 0.74 -11.58
N THR A 366 34.30 1.49 -12.26
CA THR A 366 34.59 1.31 -13.69
C THR A 366 36.07 1.01 -13.87
N TYR A 367 36.38 -0.09 -14.53
CA TYR A 367 37.74 -0.41 -14.97
C TYR A 367 37.98 0.21 -16.35
N VAL A 368 39.16 0.79 -16.54
CA VAL A 368 39.59 1.39 -17.80
C VAL A 368 41.03 0.98 -18.13
N ALA A 369 41.35 0.91 -19.41
CA ALA A 369 42.73 0.74 -19.85
C ALA A 369 43.41 2.12 -19.96
N GLY A 370 44.58 2.26 -19.33
CA GLY A 370 45.44 3.42 -19.53
C GLY A 370 46.12 3.40 -20.91
N SER A 371 46.97 4.39 -21.16
CA SER A 371 47.78 4.45 -22.39
C SER A 371 48.72 3.24 -22.48
N GLY A 372 48.75 2.59 -23.65
CA GLY A 372 49.61 1.42 -23.90
C GLY A 372 48.90 0.06 -23.81
N GLY A 373 47.56 0.03 -23.72
CA GLY A 373 46.78 -1.21 -23.79
C GLY A 373 45.28 -0.96 -23.97
N GLU A 374 44.51 -2.05 -23.90
CA GLU A 374 43.06 -2.04 -24.07
C GLU A 374 42.36 -3.04 -23.15
N MET A 375 41.07 -2.79 -22.88
CA MET A 375 40.20 -3.72 -22.15
C MET A 375 39.76 -4.86 -23.07
N LYS A 376 39.79 -6.11 -22.60
CA LYS A 376 39.33 -7.28 -23.36
C LYS A 376 38.06 -7.90 -22.83
N SER A 377 37.77 -7.75 -21.54
CA SER A 377 36.52 -8.29 -20.99
C SER A 377 35.29 -7.56 -21.54
N PRO A 378 34.17 -8.29 -21.72
CA PRO A 378 32.90 -7.70 -22.16
C PRO A 378 32.25 -6.81 -21.09
N VAL A 379 32.60 -7.04 -19.81
CA VAL A 379 32.09 -6.29 -18.66
C VAL A 379 33.27 -5.76 -17.85
N PHE A 380 33.27 -4.45 -17.64
CA PHE A 380 34.28 -3.73 -16.88
C PHE A 380 33.68 -2.63 -16.01
N THR A 381 32.35 -2.60 -15.86
CA THR A 381 31.64 -1.67 -14.98
C THR A 381 30.77 -2.47 -14.02
N TYR A 382 30.88 -2.15 -12.74
CA TYR A 382 30.23 -2.86 -11.64
C TYR A 382 29.65 -1.89 -10.62
N TRP A 383 28.57 -2.30 -9.99
CA TRP A 383 27.96 -1.65 -8.83
C TRP A 383 28.30 -2.45 -7.60
N VAL A 384 28.97 -1.79 -6.64
CA VAL A 384 29.57 -2.43 -5.47
C VAL A 384 28.92 -1.91 -4.19
N ARG A 385 28.49 -2.81 -3.31
CA ARG A 385 27.79 -2.45 -2.07
C ARG A 385 28.64 -1.55 -1.17
N LYS A 386 28.09 -0.40 -0.75
CA LYS A 386 28.75 0.54 0.17
C LYS A 386 28.98 -0.14 1.51
N GLY A 387 30.21 -0.03 2.04
CA GLY A 387 30.57 -0.55 3.36
C GLY A 387 30.80 -2.06 3.44
N ALA A 388 30.62 -2.80 2.33
CA ALA A 388 30.89 -4.22 2.31
C ALA A 388 32.41 -4.49 2.42
N LYS A 389 32.77 -5.52 3.18
CA LYS A 389 34.15 -5.93 3.47
C LYS A 389 34.46 -7.25 2.77
N ASP A 390 35.74 -7.52 2.53
CA ASP A 390 36.24 -8.78 1.97
C ASP A 390 35.58 -9.17 0.63
N LEU A 391 35.34 -8.18 -0.23
CA LEU A 391 34.75 -8.39 -1.54
C LEU A 391 35.76 -8.96 -2.53
N HIS A 392 35.38 -10.06 -3.17
CA HIS A 392 36.08 -10.54 -4.36
C HIS A 392 35.55 -9.81 -5.60
N MET A 393 36.25 -8.76 -6.03
CA MET A 393 35.92 -8.04 -7.26
C MET A 393 36.34 -8.84 -8.49
N PRO A 394 35.49 -8.93 -9.54
CA PRO A 394 35.92 -9.43 -10.84
C PRO A 394 36.99 -8.49 -11.41
N VAL A 395 38.17 -9.02 -11.73
CA VAL A 395 39.24 -8.25 -12.38
C VAL A 395 39.15 -8.50 -13.89
N PRO A 396 38.87 -7.46 -14.70
CA PRO A 396 38.82 -7.61 -16.15
C PRO A 396 40.18 -7.98 -16.76
N ASP A 397 40.13 -8.73 -17.86
CA ASP A 397 41.26 -8.99 -18.72
C ASP A 397 41.64 -7.75 -19.51
N VAL A 398 42.94 -7.52 -19.59
CA VAL A 398 43.54 -6.43 -20.34
C VAL A 398 44.62 -6.95 -21.29
N LEU A 399 44.77 -6.29 -22.43
CA LEU A 399 45.81 -6.60 -23.40
C LEU A 399 46.73 -5.39 -23.54
N ALA A 400 48.02 -5.59 -23.32
CA ALA A 400 49.03 -4.58 -23.61
C ALA A 400 49.20 -4.41 -25.12
N ALA A 401 49.35 -3.16 -25.56
CA ALA A 401 49.74 -2.85 -26.93
C ALA A 401 51.19 -3.28 -27.18
N ASN A 402 51.55 -3.45 -28.46
CA ASN A 402 52.92 -3.80 -28.81
C ASN A 402 53.92 -2.77 -28.27
N GLY A 403 54.99 -3.27 -27.65
CA GLY A 403 56.01 -2.48 -26.96
C GLY A 403 55.70 -2.17 -25.50
N TYR A 404 54.55 -2.59 -24.97
CA TYR A 404 54.17 -2.36 -23.58
C TYR A 404 53.97 -3.66 -22.78
N VAL A 405 54.11 -3.58 -21.47
CA VAL A 405 53.72 -4.62 -20.51
C VAL A 405 52.71 -4.08 -19.51
N PHE A 406 51.78 -4.92 -19.07
CA PHE A 406 50.93 -4.61 -17.93
C PHE A 406 51.80 -4.48 -16.67
N LYS A 407 51.59 -3.41 -15.91
CA LYS A 407 52.34 -3.11 -14.70
C LYS A 407 51.51 -3.38 -13.45
N ASP A 408 50.44 -2.61 -13.26
CA ASP A 408 49.59 -2.62 -12.08
C ASP A 408 48.23 -1.96 -12.35
N TRP A 409 47.38 -1.96 -11.33
CA TRP A 409 46.12 -1.22 -11.30
C TRP A 409 46.23 -0.06 -10.31
N THR A 410 45.76 1.13 -10.71
CA THR A 410 45.58 2.28 -9.81
C THR A 410 44.11 2.63 -9.69
N SER A 411 43.69 3.20 -8.55
CA SER A 411 42.30 3.61 -8.36
C SER A 411 42.20 5.09 -8.00
N ILE A 412 41.19 5.75 -8.57
CA ILE A 412 40.84 7.14 -8.29
C ILE A 412 39.35 7.17 -8.00
N THR A 413 38.97 7.77 -6.88
CA THR A 413 37.57 8.06 -6.58
C THR A 413 37.29 9.53 -6.86
N SER A 414 36.40 9.79 -7.81
CA SER A 414 35.88 11.13 -8.06
C SER A 414 34.59 11.33 -7.27
N GLU A 415 34.48 12.48 -6.62
CA GLU A 415 33.24 12.93 -5.98
C GLU A 415 32.62 14.02 -6.85
N THR A 416 31.41 13.75 -7.35
CA THR A 416 30.60 14.74 -8.04
C THR A 416 29.63 15.35 -7.04
N PRO A 417 29.71 16.66 -6.74
CA PRO A 417 28.76 17.32 -5.86
C PRO A 417 27.33 17.12 -6.37
N ALA A 418 26.39 16.93 -5.45
CA ALA A 418 24.98 16.89 -5.80
C ALA A 418 24.59 18.21 -6.51
N ALA A 419 23.84 18.11 -7.61
CA ALA A 419 23.34 19.30 -8.28
C ALA A 419 22.50 20.16 -7.32
N PRO A 420 22.53 21.50 -7.45
CA PRO A 420 21.76 22.41 -6.62
C PRO A 420 20.27 22.03 -6.54
N VAL A 421 19.69 22.13 -5.34
CA VAL A 421 18.31 21.73 -5.02
C VAL A 421 17.22 22.49 -5.80
N ASP A 422 17.57 23.59 -6.46
CA ASP A 422 16.71 24.37 -7.35
C ASP A 422 16.75 23.88 -8.81
N LYS A 423 17.73 23.06 -9.17
CA LYS A 423 18.01 22.64 -10.56
C LYS A 423 17.83 21.15 -10.83
N ARG A 424 17.51 20.37 -9.80
CA ARG A 424 17.26 18.93 -9.94
C ARG A 424 15.90 18.53 -9.41
N LYS A 425 15.39 17.43 -9.93
CA LYS A 425 14.21 16.74 -9.42
C LYS A 425 14.45 16.28 -7.97
N ALA A 426 13.41 16.37 -7.14
CA ALA A 426 13.47 15.90 -5.77
C ALA A 426 13.61 14.38 -5.71
N THR A 427 14.50 13.91 -4.85
CA THR A 427 14.61 12.46 -4.59
C THR A 427 13.34 11.97 -3.90
N GLU A 428 13.17 10.65 -3.85
CA GLU A 428 12.04 10.06 -3.13
C GLU A 428 12.13 10.38 -1.63
N GLU A 429 13.33 10.32 -1.05
CA GLU A 429 13.55 10.65 0.37
C GLU A 429 13.24 12.10 0.70
N GLU A 430 13.61 13.06 -0.15
CA GLU A 430 13.27 14.47 0.05
C GLU A 430 11.77 14.70 -0.02
N ARG A 431 11.10 14.04 -0.97
CA ARG A 431 9.65 14.15 -1.14
C ARG A 431 8.91 13.51 0.03
N GLU A 432 9.35 12.34 0.48
CA GLU A 432 8.79 11.64 1.63
C GLU A 432 9.01 12.44 2.93
N ALA A 433 10.20 13.02 3.12
CA ALA A 433 10.46 13.89 4.27
C ALA A 433 9.51 15.10 4.29
N LEU A 434 9.31 15.77 3.15
CA LEU A 434 8.38 16.90 3.03
C LEU A 434 6.91 16.48 3.20
N TYR A 435 6.54 15.31 2.69
CA TYR A 435 5.23 14.69 2.90
C TYR A 435 4.96 14.49 4.39
N ARG A 436 5.89 13.83 5.10
CA ARG A 436 5.77 13.57 6.54
C ARG A 436 5.76 14.87 7.36
N MET A 437 6.56 15.87 6.98
CA MET A 437 6.49 17.20 7.60
C MET A 437 5.10 17.83 7.43
N ALA A 438 4.51 17.78 6.23
CA ALA A 438 3.18 18.31 5.97
C ALA A 438 2.09 17.62 6.80
N ILE A 439 2.16 16.28 6.93
CA ILE A 439 1.27 15.51 7.82
C ILE A 439 1.46 15.94 9.28
N MET A 440 2.71 16.06 9.75
CA MET A 440 3.02 16.49 11.12
C MET A 440 2.48 17.89 11.43
N TYR A 441 2.42 18.78 10.43
CA TYR A 441 1.80 20.09 10.53
C TYR A 441 0.26 20.09 10.42
N GLY A 442 -0.38 18.94 10.28
CA GLY A 442 -1.85 18.84 10.15
C GLY A 442 -2.38 19.22 8.76
N MET A 443 -1.55 19.12 7.72
CA MET A 443 -1.88 19.55 6.35
C MET A 443 -1.91 18.38 5.36
N PRO A 444 -2.88 17.43 5.46
CA PRO A 444 -2.92 16.23 4.62
C PRO A 444 -3.10 16.52 3.12
N TYR A 445 -3.79 17.61 2.77
CA TYR A 445 -3.93 18.03 1.37
C TYR A 445 -2.58 18.46 0.77
N ALA A 446 -1.80 19.25 1.52
CA ALA A 446 -0.46 19.67 1.09
C ALA A 446 0.48 18.46 1.00
N ALA A 447 0.37 17.52 1.94
CA ALA A 447 1.11 16.26 1.91
C ALA A 447 0.84 15.49 0.61
N LYS A 448 -0.44 15.29 0.26
CA LYS A 448 -0.83 14.61 -1.00
C LYS A 448 -0.30 15.34 -2.24
N LEU A 449 -0.38 16.66 -2.26
CA LEU A 449 0.15 17.44 -3.39
C LEU A 449 1.67 17.28 -3.54
N ILE A 450 2.40 17.21 -2.41
CA ILE A 450 3.84 16.95 -2.38
C ILE A 450 4.14 15.54 -2.89
N SER A 451 3.40 14.50 -2.45
CA SER A 451 3.62 13.12 -2.87
C SER A 451 3.46 12.94 -4.38
N ASP A 452 2.44 13.57 -4.96
CA ASP A 452 2.08 13.44 -6.39
C ASP A 452 3.02 14.25 -7.31
N SER A 453 3.81 15.16 -6.75
CA SER A 453 4.68 16.09 -7.48
C SER A 453 6.03 15.47 -7.87
N HIS A 454 6.00 14.38 -8.64
CA HIS A 454 7.19 13.61 -8.99
C HIS A 454 8.25 14.38 -9.78
N ASN A 455 7.92 15.49 -10.46
CA ASN A 455 8.87 16.22 -11.32
C ASN A 455 9.32 17.55 -10.72
N SER A 456 8.87 17.88 -9.51
CA SER A 456 9.21 19.13 -8.83
C SER A 456 10.61 19.09 -8.23
N THR A 457 11.22 20.27 -8.08
CA THR A 457 12.50 20.42 -7.39
C THR A 457 12.27 20.47 -5.87
N PRO A 458 13.25 20.06 -5.04
CA PRO A 458 13.14 20.18 -3.58
C PRO A 458 12.80 21.60 -3.12
N ALA A 459 13.41 22.61 -3.75
CA ALA A 459 13.14 24.01 -3.44
C ALA A 459 11.67 24.41 -3.73
N ALA A 460 11.10 23.94 -4.84
CA ALA A 460 9.69 24.21 -5.17
C ALA A 460 8.73 23.54 -4.18
N LEU A 461 9.02 22.29 -3.79
CA LEU A 461 8.20 21.57 -2.81
C LEU A 461 8.30 22.18 -1.41
N GLN A 462 9.49 22.65 -1.01
CA GLN A 462 9.67 23.38 0.25
C GLN A 462 8.91 24.69 0.24
N ASN A 463 8.92 25.44 -0.86
CA ASN A 463 8.13 26.67 -1.01
C ASN A 463 6.63 26.39 -0.94
N LEU A 464 6.16 25.32 -1.57
CA LEU A 464 4.77 24.87 -1.49
C LEU A 464 4.37 24.55 -0.04
N LEU A 465 5.21 23.81 0.68
CA LEU A 465 4.99 23.52 2.10
C LEU A 465 4.93 24.80 2.94
N ASN A 466 5.87 25.73 2.72
CA ASN A 466 5.93 27.00 3.45
C ASN A 466 4.70 27.86 3.18
N GLU A 467 4.21 27.90 1.93
CA GLU A 467 3.01 28.66 1.57
C GLU A 467 1.76 28.01 2.15
N ALA A 468 1.65 26.68 2.09
CA ALA A 468 0.59 25.93 2.75
C ALA A 468 0.56 26.21 4.27
N ARG A 469 1.73 26.30 4.93
CA ARG A 469 1.81 26.66 6.35
C ARG A 469 1.25 28.04 6.65
N LYS A 470 1.54 29.04 5.81
CA LYS A 470 0.98 30.40 5.98
C LYS A 470 -0.54 30.38 5.86
N GLN A 471 -1.06 29.75 4.82
CA GLN A 471 -2.51 29.63 4.60
C GLN A 471 -3.19 28.85 5.72
N HIS A 472 -2.59 27.76 6.18
CA HIS A 472 -3.12 26.96 7.27
C HIS A 472 -3.14 27.74 8.60
N ALA A 473 -2.08 28.49 8.90
CA ALA A 473 -2.04 29.37 10.07
C ALA A 473 -3.13 30.44 10.02
N GLU A 474 -3.37 31.03 8.84
CA GLU A 474 -4.44 32.00 8.62
C GLU A 474 -5.83 31.37 8.78
N GLN A 475 -6.05 30.15 8.27
CA GLN A 475 -7.29 29.39 8.46
C GLN A 475 -7.55 29.09 9.94
N ILE A 476 -6.54 28.63 10.70
CA ILE A 476 -6.66 28.37 12.14
C ILE A 476 -6.99 29.66 12.88
N TYR A 477 -6.29 30.75 12.58
CA TYR A 477 -6.55 32.06 13.17
C TYR A 477 -7.99 32.51 12.90
N ASN A 478 -8.43 32.45 11.65
CA ASN A 478 -9.80 32.82 11.27
C ASN A 478 -10.86 31.95 11.96
N ALA A 479 -10.62 30.64 12.10
CA ALA A 479 -11.51 29.73 12.81
C ALA A 479 -11.61 30.03 14.31
N LYS A 480 -10.47 30.29 14.98
CA LYS A 480 -10.44 30.69 16.39
C LYS A 480 -11.06 32.06 16.62
N ARG A 481 -10.85 33.00 15.70
CA ARG A 481 -11.50 34.32 15.72
C ARG A 481 -13.01 34.18 15.58
N GLU A 482 -13.48 33.30 14.70
CA GLU A 482 -14.91 33.01 14.56
C GLU A 482 -15.49 32.34 15.82
N GLU A 483 -14.77 31.42 16.46
CA GLU A 483 -15.18 30.82 17.75
C GLU A 483 -15.34 31.91 18.84
N LEU A 484 -14.37 32.82 18.94
CA LEU A 484 -14.45 33.96 19.87
C LEU A 484 -15.59 34.93 19.53
N ALA A 485 -15.89 35.13 18.24
CA ALA A 485 -17.05 35.91 17.81
C ALA A 485 -18.37 35.23 18.20
N GLN A 486 -18.47 33.91 18.04
CA GLN A 486 -19.66 33.14 18.44
C GLN A 486 -19.89 33.18 19.95
N ILE A 487 -18.83 33.21 20.76
CA ILE A 487 -18.92 33.43 22.21
C ILE A 487 -19.54 34.81 22.52
N ALA A 488 -19.14 35.86 21.79
CA ALA A 488 -19.80 37.17 21.93
C ALA A 488 -21.28 37.13 21.54
N GLU A 489 -21.65 36.42 20.46
CA GLU A 489 -23.06 36.25 20.06
C GLU A 489 -23.87 35.46 21.09
N SER A 490 -23.29 34.42 21.69
CA SER A 490 -24.00 33.60 22.69
C SER A 490 -24.34 34.37 23.95
N GLU A 491 -23.49 35.33 24.34
CA GLU A 491 -23.75 36.27 25.45
C GLU A 491 -24.61 37.48 25.03
N GLY A 492 -25.11 37.49 23.79
CA GLY A 492 -26.02 38.53 23.29
C GLY A 492 -25.34 39.80 22.79
N ASN A 493 -24.02 39.82 22.67
CA ASN A 493 -23.24 40.97 22.21
C ASN A 493 -22.91 40.87 20.70
N ASN A 494 -23.95 40.94 19.86
CA ASN A 494 -23.82 40.79 18.40
C ASN A 494 -22.94 41.87 17.74
N ASN A 495 -22.89 43.08 18.33
CA ASN A 495 -22.04 44.16 17.82
C ASN A 495 -20.56 43.81 18.02
N LEU A 496 -20.19 43.37 19.23
CA LEU A 496 -18.83 42.91 19.53
C LEU A 496 -18.45 41.70 18.66
N ALA A 497 -19.37 40.76 18.43
CA ALA A 497 -19.13 39.65 17.52
C ALA A 497 -18.82 40.10 16.08
N SER A 498 -19.56 41.09 15.57
CA SER A 498 -19.31 41.67 14.25
C SER A 498 -17.96 42.40 14.20
N GLU A 499 -17.59 43.12 15.26
CA GLU A 499 -16.28 43.76 15.39
C GLU A 499 -15.14 42.73 15.40
N ILE A 500 -15.30 41.62 16.13
CA ILE A 500 -14.33 40.51 16.16
C ILE A 500 -14.17 39.88 14.78
N ARG A 501 -15.26 39.63 14.04
CA ARG A 501 -15.16 39.04 12.68
C ARG A 501 -14.44 39.94 11.68
N GLN A 502 -14.52 41.26 11.87
CA GLN A 502 -13.87 42.26 11.01
C GLN A 502 -12.47 42.65 11.50
N SER A 503 -12.09 42.25 12.72
CA SER A 503 -10.79 42.60 13.29
C SER A 503 -9.66 41.72 12.74
N HIS A 504 -8.47 42.32 12.73
CA HIS A 504 -7.19 41.64 12.45
C HIS A 504 -6.31 41.59 13.70
N ASP A 505 -6.94 41.75 14.87
CA ASP A 505 -6.28 41.79 16.17
C ASP A 505 -5.75 40.39 16.52
N SER A 506 -4.73 40.32 17.36
CA SER A 506 -4.29 39.02 17.87
C SER A 506 -5.43 38.32 18.63
N LEU A 507 -5.42 36.98 18.66
CA LEU A 507 -6.42 36.22 19.43
C LEU A 507 -6.43 36.61 20.91
N GLN A 508 -5.29 37.05 21.44
CA GLN A 508 -5.20 37.54 22.82
C GLN A 508 -5.89 38.90 22.98
N GLU A 509 -5.69 39.85 22.07
CA GLU A 509 -6.41 41.14 22.10
C GLU A 509 -7.92 40.95 21.94
N ILE A 510 -8.34 39.98 21.10
CA ILE A 510 -9.76 39.60 20.98
C ILE A 510 -10.29 39.06 22.31
N LYS A 511 -9.54 38.16 22.97
CA LYS A 511 -9.88 37.66 24.31
C LYS A 511 -9.96 38.79 25.34
N ASP A 512 -8.99 39.71 25.34
CA ASP A 512 -8.95 40.83 26.27
C ASP A 512 -10.15 41.76 26.05
N LYS A 513 -10.57 41.99 24.79
CA LYS A 513 -11.81 42.72 24.44
C LYS A 513 -13.07 42.04 24.97
N LEU A 514 -13.15 40.71 24.86
CA LEU A 514 -14.27 39.93 25.41
C LEU A 514 -14.33 40.09 26.94
N VAL A 515 -13.19 39.95 27.62
CA VAL A 515 -13.08 40.13 29.09
C VAL A 515 -13.46 41.55 29.51
N GLN A 516 -13.01 42.57 28.78
CA GLN A 516 -13.38 43.97 29.04
C GLN A 516 -14.89 44.24 28.89
N ASN A 517 -15.59 43.47 28.07
CA ASN A 517 -17.04 43.51 27.91
C ASN A 517 -17.78 42.60 28.91
N GLY A 518 -17.09 42.10 29.93
CA GLY A 518 -17.68 41.24 30.97
C GLY A 518 -17.91 39.79 30.55
N ILE A 519 -17.33 39.35 29.43
CA ILE A 519 -17.46 37.99 28.90
C ILE A 519 -16.27 37.17 29.38
N ASP A 520 -16.54 36.22 30.28
CA ASP A 520 -15.53 35.27 30.78
C ASP A 520 -15.34 34.12 29.77
N VAL A 521 -14.41 34.33 28.84
CA VAL A 521 -14.14 33.44 27.71
C VAL A 521 -13.74 32.04 28.18
N ASP A 522 -12.87 31.94 29.17
CA ASP A 522 -12.34 30.65 29.61
C ASP A 522 -13.43 29.83 30.32
N LYS A 523 -14.29 30.48 31.12
CA LYS A 523 -15.47 29.85 31.72
C LYS A 523 -16.51 29.40 30.70
N ILE A 524 -16.77 30.19 29.65
CA ILE A 524 -17.73 29.82 28.61
C ILE A 524 -17.21 28.65 27.78
N ILE A 525 -15.92 28.64 27.42
CA ILE A 525 -15.30 27.52 26.71
C ILE A 525 -15.36 26.25 27.56
N GLU A 526 -15.08 26.33 28.86
CA GLU A 526 -15.22 25.22 29.79
C GLU A 526 -16.65 24.67 29.83
N GLN A 527 -17.66 25.55 29.94
CA GLN A 527 -19.07 25.16 29.91
C GLN A 527 -19.50 24.54 28.57
N VAL A 528 -19.05 25.09 27.43
CA VAL A 528 -19.35 24.54 26.10
C VAL A 528 -18.76 23.14 25.95
N ASN A 529 -17.54 22.93 26.46
CA ASN A 529 -16.87 21.64 26.44
C ASN A 529 -17.55 20.61 27.36
N GLU A 530 -17.88 20.99 28.59
CA GLU A 530 -18.63 20.13 29.53
C GLU A 530 -20.00 19.76 28.95
N LYS A 531 -20.70 20.71 28.34
CA LYS A 531 -21.99 20.46 27.70
C LYS A 531 -21.89 19.53 26.48
N ALA A 532 -20.85 19.68 25.67
CA ALA A 532 -20.57 18.78 24.55
C ALA A 532 -20.26 17.35 25.04
N LEU A 533 -19.54 17.23 26.16
CA LEU A 533 -19.26 15.95 26.82
C LEU A 533 -20.54 15.29 27.32
N LEU A 534 -21.41 16.02 28.02
CA LEU A 534 -22.70 15.52 28.50
C LEU A 534 -23.58 15.05 27.33
N ALA A 535 -23.63 15.79 26.22
CA ALA A 535 -24.34 15.38 25.02
C ALA A 535 -23.76 14.10 24.39
N LYS A 536 -22.42 13.93 24.43
CA LYS A 536 -21.75 12.73 23.94
C LYS A 536 -22.04 11.51 24.81
N ILE A 537 -21.93 11.63 26.13
CA ILE A 537 -22.29 10.58 27.09
C ILE A 537 -23.76 10.17 26.90
N ALA A 538 -24.67 11.12 26.67
CA ALA A 538 -26.06 10.82 26.37
C ALA A 538 -26.26 10.05 25.05
N LYS A 539 -25.43 10.29 24.01
CA LYS A 539 -25.43 9.48 22.77
C LYS A 539 -24.90 8.08 23.00
N GLU A 540 -23.79 7.95 23.73
CA GLU A 540 -23.16 6.67 24.06
C GLU A 540 -24.06 5.79 24.94
N ALA A 541 -24.84 6.42 25.82
CA ALA A 541 -25.90 5.77 26.59
C ALA A 541 -27.18 5.46 25.78
N VAL A 542 -27.14 5.60 24.44
CA VAL A 542 -28.26 5.32 23.51
C VAL A 542 -29.50 6.19 23.80
N LYS A 543 -29.29 7.45 24.22
CA LYS A 543 -30.36 8.46 24.43
C LYS A 543 -30.14 9.68 23.52
N PRO A 544 -30.30 9.53 22.19
CA PRO A 544 -30.02 10.61 21.23
C PRO A 544 -30.94 11.83 21.37
N TRP A 545 -32.17 11.64 21.87
CA TRP A 545 -33.10 12.72 22.17
C TRP A 545 -32.57 13.63 23.31
N LEU A 546 -31.98 13.02 24.34
CA LEU A 546 -31.39 13.72 25.48
C LEU A 546 -30.11 14.46 25.05
N ALA A 547 -29.28 13.82 24.22
CA ALA A 547 -28.13 14.49 23.61
C ALA A 547 -28.53 15.74 22.81
N LYS A 548 -29.60 15.65 22.02
CA LYS A 548 -30.14 16.79 21.26
C LYS A 548 -30.67 17.89 22.18
N GLN A 549 -31.35 17.52 23.26
CA GLN A 549 -31.86 18.46 24.25
C GLN A 549 -30.72 19.19 25.00
N ILE A 550 -29.68 18.46 25.40
CA ILE A 550 -28.46 19.03 25.99
C ILE A 550 -27.79 19.97 24.99
N SER A 551 -27.52 19.54 23.75
CA SER A 551 -26.88 20.40 22.74
C SER A 551 -27.66 21.71 22.49
N ASN A 552 -28.99 21.65 22.48
CA ASN A 552 -29.86 22.80 22.21
C ASN A 552 -30.09 23.74 23.41
N SER A 553 -29.66 23.38 24.63
CA SER A 553 -29.94 24.18 25.82
C SER A 553 -29.07 25.44 25.89
N LYS A 554 -29.61 26.62 25.61
CA LYS A 554 -28.81 27.86 25.54
C LYS A 554 -28.42 28.46 26.90
N HIS A 555 -29.25 28.26 27.94
CA HIS A 555 -29.08 28.91 29.26
C HIS A 555 -29.15 27.95 30.45
N SER A 556 -29.13 26.64 30.20
CA SER A 556 -29.15 25.65 31.28
C SER A 556 -27.77 25.54 31.91
N SER A 557 -27.69 25.62 33.24
CA SER A 557 -26.42 25.38 33.94
C SER A 557 -25.97 23.93 33.75
N ILE A 558 -24.65 23.71 33.77
CA ILE A 558 -24.07 22.37 33.70
C ILE A 558 -24.64 21.46 34.79
N GLU A 559 -24.83 21.97 36.00
CA GLU A 559 -25.44 21.22 37.10
C GLU A 559 -26.89 20.80 36.78
N SER A 560 -27.68 21.67 36.15
CA SER A 560 -29.04 21.30 35.71
C SER A 560 -29.01 20.20 34.66
N LEU A 561 -28.02 20.23 33.76
CA LEU A 561 -27.84 19.21 32.72
C LEU A 561 -27.33 17.89 33.30
N LYS A 562 -26.44 17.92 34.29
CA LYS A 562 -25.97 16.75 35.04
C LYS A 562 -27.14 16.09 35.79
N ASN A 563 -27.96 16.89 36.47
CA ASN A 563 -29.17 16.39 37.15
C ASN A 563 -30.16 15.77 36.16
N LEU A 564 -30.39 16.39 35.00
CA LEU A 564 -31.23 15.84 33.93
C LEU A 564 -30.72 14.48 33.44
N MET A 565 -29.41 14.30 33.33
CA MET A 565 -28.80 13.03 32.94
C MET A 565 -28.97 11.95 34.02
N GLN A 566 -28.80 12.31 35.30
CA GLN A 566 -29.02 11.40 36.43
C GLN A 566 -30.49 10.96 36.54
N GLU A 567 -31.44 11.89 36.38
CA GLU A 567 -32.88 11.59 36.31
C GLU A 567 -33.23 10.68 35.14
N ALA A 568 -32.51 10.79 34.02
CA ALA A 568 -32.65 9.89 32.88
C ALA A 568 -31.99 8.50 33.09
N GLY A 569 -31.45 8.23 34.28
CA GLY A 569 -30.80 6.97 34.66
C GLY A 569 -29.38 6.80 34.12
N ILE A 570 -28.69 7.90 33.81
CA ILE A 570 -27.29 7.88 33.39
C ILE A 570 -26.41 8.12 34.62
N ASP A 571 -25.58 7.14 34.97
CA ASP A 571 -24.63 7.25 36.07
C ASP A 571 -23.47 8.18 35.68
N LEU A 572 -23.40 9.34 36.37
CA LEU A 572 -22.36 10.35 36.16
C LEU A 572 -21.15 10.18 37.09
N THR A 573 -21.10 9.14 37.94
CA THR A 573 -19.96 8.93 38.86
C THR A 573 -18.65 8.62 38.13
N PHE A 574 -18.72 8.23 36.84
CA PHE A 574 -17.56 8.09 35.95
C PHE A 574 -17.20 9.38 35.19
N ALA A 575 -17.96 10.47 35.33
CA ALA A 575 -17.80 11.70 34.57
C ALA A 575 -16.77 12.68 35.16
N ASN A 576 -16.07 12.31 36.24
CA ASN A 576 -14.91 13.05 36.76
C ASN A 576 -13.65 12.82 35.89
N TYR A 577 -13.84 12.87 34.57
CA TYR A 577 -12.76 12.90 33.59
C TYR A 577 -12.29 14.35 33.49
N GLU A 578 -11.28 14.69 34.29
CA GLU A 578 -10.33 15.73 33.91
C GLU A 578 -9.87 15.48 32.47
N GLU A 579 -9.85 16.56 31.68
CA GLU A 579 -9.31 16.63 30.32
C GLU A 579 -9.94 15.69 29.26
N THR A 580 -11.18 15.98 28.87
CA THR A 580 -11.64 15.62 27.51
C THR A 580 -11.26 16.71 26.51
N ASN A 581 -9.98 17.07 26.45
CA ASN A 581 -9.46 17.65 25.22
C ASN A 581 -9.36 16.53 24.20
N LYS A 582 -9.98 16.75 23.04
CA LYS A 582 -9.83 15.96 21.82
C LYS A 582 -8.37 15.53 21.69
N SER A 583 -8.09 14.30 21.25
CA SER A 583 -6.74 14.04 20.74
C SER A 583 -6.51 15.02 19.60
N ASP A 584 -5.66 16.03 19.80
CA ASP A 584 -5.25 16.98 18.77
C ASP A 584 -4.41 16.30 17.66
N VAL A 585 -4.22 14.98 17.77
CA VAL A 585 -3.40 14.16 16.88
C VAL A 585 -4.31 13.41 15.92
N SER A 586 -4.24 13.76 14.65
CA SER A 586 -4.85 12.99 13.55
C SER A 586 -4.26 11.58 13.47
N ASP A 587 -5.04 10.63 12.93
CA ASP A 587 -4.57 9.27 12.74
C ASP A 587 -3.34 9.23 11.80
N GLU A 588 -3.26 10.14 10.84
CA GLU A 588 -2.10 10.31 9.95
C GLU A 588 -0.84 10.76 10.72
N GLN A 589 -0.96 11.75 11.62
CA GLN A 589 0.18 12.18 12.46
C GLN A 589 0.67 11.06 13.38
N ARG A 590 -0.27 10.29 13.94
CA ARG A 590 0.03 9.13 14.79
C ARG A 590 0.78 8.06 14.00
N GLU A 591 0.35 7.80 12.77
CA GLU A 591 0.99 6.80 11.92
C GLU A 591 2.40 7.23 11.51
N VAL A 592 2.65 8.50 11.17
CA VAL A 592 4.01 9.00 10.89
C VAL A 592 4.95 8.76 12.08
N LEU A 593 4.49 9.03 13.31
CA LEU A 593 5.30 8.78 14.52
C LEU A 593 5.51 7.27 14.77
N ALA A 594 4.53 6.42 14.44
CA ALA A 594 4.67 4.98 14.54
C ALA A 594 5.64 4.40 13.50
N GLU A 595 5.60 4.91 12.27
CA GLU A 595 6.55 4.56 11.20
C GLU A 595 7.99 4.89 11.58
N LEU A 596 8.24 6.05 12.21
CA LEU A 596 9.58 6.41 12.72
C LEU A 596 10.09 5.40 13.77
N ALA A 597 9.21 4.86 14.62
CA ALA A 597 9.57 3.82 15.57
C ALA A 597 9.84 2.47 14.88
N ASP A 598 9.02 2.08 13.90
CA ASP A 598 9.23 0.85 13.12
C ASP A 598 10.54 0.93 12.30
N GLU A 599 10.86 2.09 11.71
CA GLU A 599 12.10 2.38 11.00
C GLU A 599 13.34 2.24 11.91
N ALA A 600 13.23 2.70 13.15
CA ALA A 600 14.26 2.58 14.18
C ALA A 600 14.32 1.18 14.85
N ASP A 601 13.62 0.18 14.29
CA ASP A 601 13.53 -1.20 14.80
C ASP A 601 12.97 -1.29 16.23
N LYS A 602 11.98 -0.44 16.55
CA LYS A 602 11.26 -0.40 17.83
C LYS A 602 9.76 -0.64 17.65
N PRO A 603 9.34 -1.82 17.16
CA PRO A 603 7.94 -2.12 16.84
C PRO A 603 7.00 -2.07 18.05
N PHE A 604 7.53 -2.33 19.26
CA PHE A 604 6.77 -2.18 20.49
C PHE A 604 6.36 -0.73 20.76
N VAL A 605 7.25 0.23 20.46
CA VAL A 605 6.99 1.66 20.62
C VAL A 605 5.97 2.13 19.59
N ALA A 606 6.08 1.67 18.34
CA ALA A 606 5.10 1.94 17.29
C ALA A 606 3.70 1.47 17.71
N LYS A 607 3.58 0.25 18.28
CA LYS A 607 2.32 -0.28 18.81
C LYS A 607 1.73 0.59 19.93
N ILE A 608 2.56 1.08 20.85
CA ILE A 608 2.11 2.01 21.90
C ILE A 608 1.52 3.26 21.26
N ILE A 609 2.23 3.89 20.32
CA ILE A 609 1.79 5.12 19.65
C ILE A 609 0.46 4.92 18.93
N ARG A 610 0.31 3.83 18.15
CA ARG A 610 -0.95 3.47 17.46
C ARG A 610 -2.11 3.24 18.43
N SER A 611 -1.83 2.72 19.63
CA SER A 611 -2.85 2.44 20.66
C SER A 611 -3.31 3.68 21.44
N SER A 612 -2.48 4.72 21.50
CA SER A 612 -2.63 5.86 22.41
C SER A 612 -3.64 6.92 21.93
N LYS A 613 -4.89 6.54 21.65
CA LYS A 613 -5.93 7.39 21.00
C LYS A 613 -6.29 8.69 21.72
N LYS A 614 -5.83 8.89 22.96
CA LYS A 614 -6.12 10.07 23.80
C LYS A 614 -4.88 10.93 24.09
N SER A 615 -3.70 10.54 23.62
CA SER A 615 -2.46 11.28 23.90
C SER A 615 -2.32 12.51 23.01
N SER A 616 -1.67 13.56 23.54
CA SER A 616 -1.26 14.75 22.79
C SER A 616 -0.08 14.46 21.87
N LEU A 617 0.12 15.29 20.85
CA LEU A 617 1.23 15.13 19.89
C LEU A 617 2.58 15.10 20.61
N GLU A 618 2.77 16.02 21.55
CA GLU A 618 4.02 16.15 22.30
C GLU A 618 4.29 14.97 23.23
N ALA A 619 3.24 14.39 23.83
CA ALA A 619 3.37 13.17 24.62
C ALA A 619 3.83 11.99 23.75
N LEU A 620 3.28 11.84 22.54
CA LEU A 620 3.71 10.81 21.59
C LEU A 620 5.15 11.03 21.10
N LYS A 621 5.54 12.29 20.82
CA LYS A 621 6.94 12.64 20.52
C LYS A 621 7.88 12.31 21.67
N GLN A 622 7.46 12.52 22.91
CA GLN A 622 8.25 12.18 24.09
C GLN A 622 8.44 10.67 24.24
N VAL A 623 7.43 9.86 23.89
CA VAL A 623 7.54 8.39 23.86
C VAL A 623 8.66 7.96 22.89
N LEU A 624 8.75 8.57 21.70
CA LEU A 624 9.85 8.32 20.76
C LEU A 624 11.21 8.74 21.34
N ARG A 625 11.31 9.95 21.91
CA ARG A 625 12.56 10.45 22.51
C ARG A 625 13.06 9.57 23.64
N ASN A 626 12.17 9.13 24.52
CA ASN A 626 12.50 8.18 25.60
C ASN A 626 13.02 6.84 25.06
N ALA A 627 12.56 6.44 23.87
CA ALA A 627 13.03 5.24 23.19
C ALA A 627 14.33 5.47 22.38
N GLY A 628 14.87 6.68 22.34
CA GLY A 628 16.06 7.05 21.58
C GLY A 628 15.81 7.33 20.10
N VAL A 629 14.57 7.64 19.71
CA VAL A 629 14.18 7.98 18.33
C VAL A 629 13.90 9.48 18.25
N ASN A 630 14.48 10.16 17.24
CA ASN A 630 14.19 11.58 17.01
C ASN A 630 12.83 11.73 16.32
N PRO A 631 11.84 12.41 16.94
CA PRO A 631 10.53 12.63 16.33
C PRO A 631 10.52 13.77 15.30
N GLU A 632 11.56 14.60 15.24
CA GLU A 632 11.63 15.73 14.30
C GLU A 632 12.18 15.28 12.96
N ILE A 633 11.36 15.44 11.91
CA ILE A 633 11.71 15.12 10.53
C ILE A 633 12.56 16.26 9.98
N SER A 634 13.70 15.94 9.37
CA SER A 634 14.56 16.89 8.67
C SER A 634 14.68 16.51 7.19
N MET A 635 15.01 17.51 6.38
CA MET A 635 15.39 17.28 4.98
C MET A 635 16.70 16.47 4.95
N PRO A 636 16.80 15.39 4.14
CA PRO A 636 18.05 14.69 3.97
C PRO A 636 19.08 15.61 3.27
N GLU A 637 20.33 15.54 3.71
CA GLU A 637 21.41 16.30 3.06
C GLU A 637 21.72 15.75 1.67
N PRO A 638 21.95 16.62 0.66
CA PRO A 638 22.35 16.18 -0.67
C PRO A 638 23.66 15.39 -0.61
N GLN A 639 23.60 14.11 -0.95
CA GLN A 639 24.78 13.26 -0.96
C GLN A 639 25.53 13.37 -2.29
N PRO A 640 26.85 13.61 -2.30
CA PRO A 640 27.63 13.60 -3.53
C PRO A 640 27.65 12.19 -4.14
N THR A 641 27.62 12.12 -5.47
CA THR A 641 27.80 10.85 -6.17
C THR A 641 29.29 10.54 -6.24
N ARG A 642 29.68 9.38 -5.71
CA ARG A 642 31.06 8.92 -5.75
C ARG A 642 31.19 7.80 -6.76
N GLU A 643 32.08 7.96 -7.72
CA GLU A 643 32.43 6.92 -8.69
C GLU A 643 33.91 6.59 -8.54
N THR A 644 34.24 5.31 -8.66
CA THR A 644 35.63 4.86 -8.58
C THR A 644 36.05 4.37 -9.97
N THR A 645 37.10 4.96 -10.52
CA THR A 645 37.75 4.47 -11.74
C THR A 645 39.00 3.70 -11.36
N ILE A 646 39.16 2.48 -11.88
CA ILE A 646 40.34 1.64 -11.70
C ILE A 646 41.05 1.53 -13.05
N THR A 647 42.26 2.04 -13.15
CA THR A 647 43.01 2.14 -14.42
C THR A 647 44.08 1.07 -14.49
N ALA A 648 44.10 0.31 -15.59
CA ALA A 648 45.21 -0.59 -15.91
C ALA A 648 46.38 0.24 -16.42
N ASN A 649 47.50 0.19 -15.72
CA ASN A 649 48.69 0.93 -16.14
C ASN A 649 49.60 0.01 -16.94
N PHE A 650 50.09 0.54 -18.06
CA PHE A 650 51.04 -0.13 -18.93
C PHE A 650 52.35 0.63 -18.92
N GLU A 651 53.46 -0.10 -18.92
CA GLU A 651 54.81 0.45 -18.97
C GLU A 651 55.46 0.05 -20.29
N LEU A 652 56.13 1.01 -20.95
CA LEU A 652 56.90 0.72 -22.15
C LEU A 652 58.02 -0.25 -21.80
N MET A 653 58.17 -1.32 -22.58
CA MET A 653 59.20 -2.31 -22.41
C MET A 653 60.58 -1.65 -22.53
N LYS A 654 61.45 -1.89 -21.54
CA LYS A 654 62.82 -1.41 -21.58
C LYS A 654 63.54 -1.99 -22.79
N PRO A 655 64.31 -1.17 -23.54
CA PRO A 655 65.03 -1.67 -24.70
C PRO A 655 66.09 -2.68 -24.27
N MET A 656 66.24 -3.74 -25.05
CA MET A 656 67.38 -4.65 -24.91
C MET A 656 68.62 -3.98 -25.48
N ARG A 657 69.76 -4.12 -24.82
CA ARG A 657 71.03 -3.58 -25.30
C ARG A 657 71.99 -4.71 -25.62
N PHE A 658 72.50 -4.72 -26.84
CA PHE A 658 73.53 -5.64 -27.29
C PHE A 658 74.77 -4.86 -27.71
N GLU A 659 75.90 -5.20 -27.12
CA GLU A 659 77.19 -4.64 -27.53
C GLU A 659 78.02 -5.72 -28.19
N PHE A 660 78.47 -5.44 -29.42
CA PHE A 660 79.43 -6.26 -30.13
C PHE A 660 80.74 -5.51 -30.23
N ARG A 661 81.85 -6.19 -29.96
CA ARG A 661 83.20 -5.62 -30.09
C ARG A 661 84.00 -6.47 -31.06
N SER A 662 84.70 -5.80 -31.97
CA SER A 662 85.58 -6.44 -32.92
C SER A 662 86.75 -5.52 -33.27
N SER A 663 87.66 -5.99 -34.12
CA SER A 663 88.78 -5.20 -34.60
C SER A 663 88.99 -5.37 -36.10
N ALA A 664 89.54 -4.34 -36.74
CA ALA A 664 89.89 -4.35 -38.16
C ALA A 664 91.27 -3.72 -38.37
N VAL A 665 92.04 -4.23 -39.32
CA VAL A 665 93.38 -3.74 -39.59
C VAL A 665 93.32 -2.53 -40.53
N SER A 666 93.94 -1.42 -40.14
CA SER A 666 94.03 -0.20 -40.95
C SER A 666 94.58 -0.51 -42.35
N GLY A 667 93.89 -0.04 -43.39
CA GLY A 667 94.28 -0.25 -44.79
C GLY A 667 93.86 -1.58 -45.42
N ILE A 668 93.33 -2.55 -44.65
CA ILE A 668 92.85 -3.84 -45.17
C ILE A 668 91.31 -3.84 -45.26
N PRO A 669 90.70 -4.13 -46.42
CA PRO A 669 89.25 -4.22 -46.53
C PRO A 669 88.64 -5.16 -45.47
N ALA A 670 87.65 -4.67 -44.75
CA ALA A 670 86.94 -5.42 -43.71
C ALA A 670 85.43 -5.39 -43.97
N THR A 671 84.73 -6.45 -43.56
CA THR A 671 83.27 -6.52 -43.62
C THR A 671 82.73 -7.25 -42.41
N PHE A 672 81.80 -6.63 -41.71
CA PHE A 672 81.07 -7.20 -40.58
C PHE A 672 79.61 -7.30 -40.99
N THR A 673 79.00 -8.47 -40.81
CA THR A 673 77.59 -8.69 -41.14
C THR A 673 76.80 -8.94 -39.86
N LEU A 674 75.77 -8.13 -39.65
CA LEU A 674 74.78 -8.32 -38.59
C LEU A 674 73.49 -8.84 -39.23
N THR A 675 72.99 -9.97 -38.73
CA THR A 675 71.75 -10.60 -39.20
C THR A 675 70.82 -10.83 -38.03
N ASN A 676 69.58 -10.35 -38.12
CA ASN A 676 68.53 -10.66 -37.16
C ASN A 676 67.82 -11.96 -37.57
N LEU A 677 68.09 -13.03 -36.82
CA LEU A 677 67.49 -14.35 -37.04
C LEU A 677 66.43 -14.58 -35.95
N THR A 678 65.16 -14.52 -36.32
CA THR A 678 64.05 -14.90 -35.44
C THR A 678 63.20 -15.96 -36.14
N GLU A 679 62.93 -17.05 -35.42
CA GLU A 679 62.01 -18.08 -35.87
C GLU A 679 60.60 -17.47 -36.03
N ASN A 680 59.97 -17.68 -37.19
CA ASN A 680 58.59 -17.31 -37.53
C ASN A 680 58.24 -15.86 -37.90
N SER A 681 59.21 -14.97 -38.16
CA SER A 681 58.89 -13.65 -38.77
C SER A 681 59.11 -13.66 -40.28
N SER A 682 58.01 -13.69 -41.05
CA SER A 682 58.10 -13.39 -42.49
C SER A 682 58.41 -11.89 -42.64
N GLY A 683 59.57 -11.58 -43.23
CA GLY A 683 60.28 -10.30 -43.09
C GLY A 683 59.66 -9.03 -43.69
N ASN A 684 58.33 -8.91 -43.76
CA ASN A 684 57.63 -7.68 -44.20
C ASN A 684 56.49 -7.25 -43.26
N ALA A 685 56.28 -7.92 -42.12
CA ALA A 685 55.23 -7.53 -41.19
C ALA A 685 55.62 -6.25 -40.43
N THR A 686 54.68 -5.32 -40.31
CA THR A 686 54.84 -4.06 -39.56
C THR A 686 54.15 -4.16 -38.21
N VAL A 687 54.80 -3.65 -37.17
CA VAL A 687 54.25 -3.49 -35.83
C VAL A 687 54.19 -2.02 -35.48
N LYS A 688 53.10 -1.57 -34.87
CA LYS A 688 52.94 -0.19 -34.41
C LYS A 688 53.35 -0.08 -32.94
N VAL A 689 54.34 0.76 -32.65
CA VAL A 689 54.81 1.06 -31.29
C VAL A 689 54.79 2.57 -31.11
N ASP A 690 54.14 3.08 -30.06
CA ASP A 690 53.97 4.54 -29.85
C ASP A 690 53.42 5.27 -31.09
N ASN A 691 52.37 4.71 -31.71
CA ASN A 691 51.77 5.23 -32.95
C ASN A 691 52.71 5.34 -34.15
N THR A 692 53.92 4.77 -34.09
CA THR A 692 54.89 4.74 -35.18
C THR A 692 55.00 3.32 -35.72
N ASP A 693 54.96 3.17 -37.05
CA ASP A 693 55.10 1.87 -37.69
C ASP A 693 56.58 1.48 -37.81
N PHE A 694 56.90 0.28 -37.34
CA PHE A 694 58.21 -0.34 -37.48
C PHE A 694 58.07 -1.64 -38.26
N THR A 695 58.92 -1.85 -39.26
CA THR A 695 59.06 -3.18 -39.87
C THR A 695 59.77 -4.10 -38.88
N ILE A 696 59.12 -5.22 -38.54
CA ILE A 696 59.65 -6.19 -37.59
C ILE A 696 61.03 -6.67 -38.08
N ASN A 697 61.99 -6.71 -37.15
CA ASN A 697 63.37 -7.17 -37.33
C ASN A 697 64.24 -6.38 -38.31
N ASN A 698 63.73 -5.28 -38.87
CA ASN A 698 64.52 -4.41 -39.74
C ASN A 698 65.52 -3.60 -38.89
N PHE A 699 66.77 -3.55 -39.34
CA PHE A 699 67.78 -2.74 -38.69
C PHE A 699 67.75 -1.31 -39.22
N ILE A 700 67.52 -0.36 -38.32
CA ILE A 700 67.57 1.07 -38.60
C ILE A 700 68.88 1.62 -38.05
N PRO A 701 69.86 1.97 -38.91
CA PRO A 701 71.13 2.53 -38.45
C PRO A 701 70.92 3.95 -37.91
N ASP A 702 71.51 4.23 -36.75
CA ASP A 702 71.57 5.56 -36.12
C ASP A 702 73.03 6.02 -36.11
N GLY A 703 73.42 6.69 -37.21
CA GLY A 703 74.80 7.12 -37.48
C GLY A 703 75.33 6.62 -38.83
N ILE A 704 76.32 7.32 -39.38
CA ILE A 704 76.80 7.12 -40.76
C ILE A 704 77.99 6.15 -40.86
N GLY A 705 78.51 5.64 -39.73
CA GLY A 705 79.84 5.03 -39.70
C GLY A 705 80.95 6.05 -39.98
N SER A 706 82.12 5.85 -39.40
CA SER A 706 83.29 6.73 -39.57
C SER A 706 84.54 5.91 -39.80
N ASN A 707 85.67 6.56 -40.12
CA ASN A 707 86.96 5.91 -40.35
C ASN A 707 87.00 4.89 -41.49
N GLY A 708 86.21 5.08 -42.55
CA GLY A 708 86.23 4.25 -43.76
C GLY A 708 85.38 2.97 -43.69
N LEU A 709 84.61 2.78 -42.63
CA LEU A 709 83.61 1.71 -42.50
C LEU A 709 82.21 2.34 -42.46
N LEU A 710 81.35 1.97 -43.42
CA LEU A 710 79.99 2.50 -43.53
C LEU A 710 78.97 1.37 -43.37
N PRO A 711 77.87 1.58 -42.62
CA PRO A 711 76.77 0.64 -42.56
C PRO A 711 75.88 0.75 -43.80
N SER A 712 75.50 -0.41 -44.36
CA SER A 712 74.49 -0.55 -45.40
C SER A 712 73.50 -1.62 -44.96
N CYS A 713 72.25 -1.23 -44.70
CA CYS A 713 71.20 -2.09 -44.18
C CYS A 713 70.15 -2.40 -45.25
N ASN A 714 69.75 -3.66 -45.34
CA ASN A 714 68.64 -4.11 -46.18
C ASN A 714 67.79 -5.12 -45.39
N GLY A 715 66.67 -4.66 -44.85
CA GLY A 715 65.78 -5.48 -44.03
C GLY A 715 66.47 -6.01 -42.77
N THR A 716 66.45 -7.33 -42.59
CA THR A 716 66.99 -8.02 -41.41
C THR A 716 68.52 -8.17 -41.40
N THR A 717 69.23 -7.63 -42.41
CA THR A 717 70.69 -7.74 -42.54
C THR A 717 71.35 -6.37 -42.73
N CYS A 718 72.38 -6.07 -41.95
CA CYS A 718 73.27 -4.93 -42.16
C CYS A 718 74.70 -5.38 -42.39
N LYS A 719 75.37 -4.74 -43.35
CA LYS A 719 76.80 -4.90 -43.60
C LYS A 719 77.51 -3.61 -43.23
N ILE A 720 78.53 -3.71 -42.39
CA ILE A 720 79.47 -2.63 -42.11
C ILE A 720 80.74 -2.96 -42.90
N SER A 721 81.02 -2.22 -43.95
CA SER A 721 82.10 -2.57 -44.89
C SER A 721 82.89 -1.36 -45.37
N GLY A 722 84.14 -1.60 -45.75
CA GLY A 722 85.02 -0.62 -46.36
C GLY A 722 86.48 -0.87 -46.02
N THR A 723 87.32 0.14 -46.20
CA THR A 723 88.74 0.09 -45.84
C THR A 723 88.97 0.99 -44.63
N PRO A 724 89.13 0.42 -43.42
CA PRO A 724 89.28 1.17 -42.20
C PRO A 724 90.57 2.00 -42.23
N LYS A 725 90.53 3.22 -41.73
CA LYS A 725 91.68 4.12 -41.59
C LYS A 725 91.58 4.88 -40.28
N ILE A 726 92.69 5.07 -39.58
CA ILE A 726 92.71 5.91 -38.37
C ILE A 726 92.61 7.38 -38.81
N VAL A 727 91.49 8.04 -38.51
CA VAL A 727 91.24 9.46 -38.80
C VAL A 727 91.21 10.23 -37.47
N ASP A 728 91.86 11.40 -37.43
CA ASP A 728 91.90 12.32 -36.27
C ASP A 728 92.29 11.68 -34.92
N GLY A 729 93.16 10.65 -34.95
CA GLY A 729 93.64 9.98 -33.73
C GLY A 729 92.59 9.16 -32.98
N LYS A 730 91.42 8.88 -33.59
CA LYS A 730 90.36 8.06 -33.00
C LYS A 730 90.35 6.67 -33.65
N PRO A 731 90.98 5.64 -33.08
CA PRO A 731 91.07 4.31 -33.68
C PRO A 731 89.81 3.45 -33.43
N LYS A 732 88.62 4.05 -33.41
CA LYS A 732 87.39 3.36 -33.05
C LYS A 732 86.23 3.78 -33.94
N VAL A 733 85.53 2.80 -34.48
CA VAL A 733 84.24 2.98 -35.16
C VAL A 733 83.13 2.53 -34.23
N GLU A 734 82.10 3.34 -34.11
CA GLU A 734 80.88 3.02 -33.38
C GLU A 734 79.71 3.15 -34.36
N VAL A 735 78.96 2.06 -34.51
CA VAL A 735 77.73 2.05 -35.30
C VAL A 735 76.60 1.56 -34.43
N LYS A 736 75.52 2.34 -34.34
CA LYS A 736 74.31 1.97 -33.60
C LYS A 736 73.22 1.52 -34.56
N PHE A 737 72.48 0.51 -34.16
CA PHE A 737 71.31 0.01 -34.87
C PHE A 737 70.16 -0.10 -33.88
N THR A 738 68.96 0.23 -34.34
CA THR A 738 67.73 -0.07 -33.62
C THR A 738 66.94 -1.11 -34.40
N THR A 739 66.41 -2.11 -33.72
CA THR A 739 65.46 -3.09 -34.29
C THR A 739 64.29 -3.29 -33.33
N VAL A 740 63.16 -3.78 -33.85
CA VAL A 740 61.94 -4.06 -33.08
C VAL A 740 61.48 -5.50 -33.35
N ASP A 741 61.09 -6.24 -32.32
CA ASP A 741 60.56 -7.61 -32.48
C ASP A 741 59.05 -7.65 -32.75
N GLN A 742 58.50 -8.87 -32.91
CA GLN A 742 57.07 -9.07 -33.19
C GLN A 742 56.12 -8.60 -32.07
N TYR A 743 56.63 -8.40 -30.85
CA TYR A 743 55.87 -7.89 -29.70
C TYR A 743 56.07 -6.38 -29.51
N GLY A 744 56.82 -5.71 -30.40
CA GLY A 744 57.14 -4.29 -30.29
C GLY A 744 58.31 -3.97 -29.34
N ARG A 745 59.06 -4.95 -28.84
CA ARG A 745 60.23 -4.71 -27.98
C ARG A 745 61.36 -4.12 -28.81
N ARG A 746 61.89 -2.98 -28.35
CA ARG A 746 63.06 -2.33 -28.97
C ARG A 746 64.35 -3.02 -28.54
N ALA A 747 65.27 -3.19 -29.47
CA ALA A 747 66.65 -3.56 -29.18
C ALA A 747 67.60 -2.53 -29.79
N GLU A 748 68.49 -2.02 -28.96
CA GLU A 748 69.61 -1.15 -29.32
C GLU A 748 70.85 -2.03 -29.47
N ILE A 749 71.47 -1.99 -30.63
CA ILE A 749 72.66 -2.76 -30.94
C ILE A 749 73.79 -1.78 -31.23
N VAL A 750 74.89 -1.89 -30.50
CA VAL A 750 76.07 -1.07 -30.70
C VAL A 750 77.22 -1.97 -31.13
N VAL A 751 77.79 -1.68 -32.30
CA VAL A 751 78.96 -2.38 -32.83
C VAL A 751 80.16 -1.45 -32.71
N TYR A 752 81.12 -1.86 -31.89
CA TYR A 752 82.41 -1.20 -31.75
C TYR A 752 83.48 -1.95 -32.54
N ILE A 753 84.18 -1.24 -33.43
CA ILE A 753 85.28 -1.81 -34.22
C ILE A 753 86.53 -1.00 -33.94
N ASP A 754 87.50 -1.63 -33.28
CA ASP A 754 88.81 -1.03 -33.01
C ASP A 754 89.71 -1.17 -34.25
N ILE A 755 90.27 -0.06 -34.72
CA ILE A 755 91.17 -0.03 -35.88
C ILE A 755 92.59 -0.19 -35.38
N VAL A 756 93.19 -1.34 -35.68
CA VAL A 756 94.58 -1.66 -35.31
C VAL A 756 95.51 -1.31 -36.45
N ASP A 757 96.64 -0.67 -36.13
CA ASP A 757 97.68 -0.36 -37.10
C ASP A 757 98.49 -1.63 -37.41
N SER A 758 98.74 -1.91 -38.68
CA SER A 758 99.51 -3.08 -39.11
C SER A 758 101.02 -2.84 -38.92
N ALA A 759 101.46 -2.63 -37.69
CA ALA A 759 102.88 -2.60 -37.38
C ALA A 759 103.28 -3.87 -36.61
N LYS A 760 103.72 -4.86 -37.40
CA LYS A 760 104.66 -5.96 -37.09
C LYS A 760 104.07 -7.38 -36.81
N PRO A 761 104.52 -8.43 -37.53
CA PRO A 761 104.28 -9.82 -37.17
C PRO A 761 105.32 -10.28 -36.12
N GLU A 762 104.89 -11.02 -35.11
CA GLU A 762 105.77 -11.87 -34.29
C GLU A 762 105.51 -13.36 -34.60
N PRO A 763 106.54 -14.21 -34.51
CA PRO A 763 106.60 -15.51 -35.17
C PRO A 763 105.85 -16.62 -34.44
N THR A 764 105.39 -17.59 -35.23
CA THR A 764 104.81 -18.88 -34.80
C THR A 764 105.86 -19.74 -34.08
N PRO A 765 105.54 -20.36 -32.92
CA PRO A 765 106.29 -21.52 -32.42
C PRO A 765 105.68 -22.83 -32.95
N GLU A 766 106.51 -23.68 -33.55
CA GLU A 766 106.24 -25.09 -33.85
C GLU A 766 106.06 -25.95 -32.58
N PRO A 767 105.33 -27.08 -32.65
CA PRO A 767 105.08 -27.95 -31.50
C PRO A 767 106.28 -28.85 -31.17
N ASP A 768 106.68 -28.91 -29.90
CA ASP A 768 107.64 -29.88 -29.39
C ASP A 768 106.90 -31.09 -28.80
N TYR A 769 107.18 -32.27 -29.37
CA TYR A 769 106.75 -33.57 -28.91
C TYR A 769 107.93 -34.29 -28.24
N SER A 770 108.04 -34.25 -26.91
CA SER A 770 108.71 -35.30 -26.12
C SER A 770 108.54 -35.12 -24.62
N THR A 771 107.63 -35.91 -24.03
CA THR A 771 107.88 -36.89 -22.94
C THR A 771 106.61 -37.12 -22.11
N VAL A 772 106.08 -38.33 -22.19
CA VAL A 772 105.14 -38.95 -21.24
C VAL A 772 105.96 -39.96 -20.43
N PRO A 773 105.82 -39.99 -19.09
CA PRO A 773 105.26 -41.18 -18.41
C PRO A 773 104.25 -40.75 -17.34
N SER A 774 102.99 -41.21 -17.39
CA SER A 774 102.46 -42.40 -16.68
C SER A 774 102.96 -42.54 -15.23
N ASP A 775 102.13 -42.14 -14.26
CA ASP A 775 101.74 -43.03 -13.16
C ASP A 775 100.48 -42.52 -12.45
N TYR A 776 99.71 -43.51 -12.02
CA TYR A 776 98.31 -43.51 -11.62
C TYR A 776 98.22 -43.64 -10.08
N VAL A 777 97.41 -42.84 -9.36
CA VAL A 777 96.59 -43.32 -8.22
C VAL A 777 95.36 -42.42 -8.03
N VAL A 778 94.21 -43.09 -7.95
CA VAL A 778 92.84 -42.63 -7.70
C VAL A 778 92.59 -42.42 -6.19
N PRO A 779 91.81 -41.39 -5.79
CA PRO A 779 90.91 -41.53 -4.65
C PRO A 779 89.44 -41.54 -5.09
N ALA A 780 88.66 -42.30 -4.33
CA ALA A 780 87.35 -42.82 -4.66
C ALA A 780 86.21 -41.77 -4.76
N TYR A 781 85.17 -42.25 -5.43
CA TYR A 781 83.88 -41.65 -5.77
C TYR A 781 83.04 -41.26 -4.52
N GLU A 782 82.61 -40.00 -4.43
CA GLU A 782 81.40 -39.61 -3.70
C GLU A 782 80.43 -38.96 -4.70
N PRO A 783 79.26 -39.58 -4.99
CA PRO A 783 78.31 -39.00 -5.94
C PRO A 783 77.48 -37.91 -5.28
N ALA A 784 77.50 -36.71 -5.87
CA ALA A 784 76.52 -35.66 -5.58
C ALA A 784 75.12 -36.09 -6.08
N PRO A 785 74.02 -35.68 -5.41
CA PRO A 785 72.71 -36.27 -5.58
C PRO A 785 72.09 -35.94 -6.94
N ALA A 786 71.54 -36.96 -7.60
CA ALA A 786 70.78 -36.82 -8.84
C ALA A 786 69.49 -35.99 -8.63
N PRO A 787 69.05 -35.22 -9.63
CA PRO A 787 67.74 -34.59 -9.60
C PRO A 787 66.66 -35.66 -9.57
N VAL A 788 65.74 -35.52 -8.62
CA VAL A 788 64.59 -36.42 -8.45
C VAL A 788 63.73 -36.40 -9.73
N PRO A 789 63.47 -37.55 -10.37
CA PRO A 789 62.52 -37.63 -11.46
C PRO A 789 61.10 -37.61 -10.89
N VAL A 790 60.32 -36.59 -11.24
CA VAL A 790 58.87 -36.62 -10.99
C VAL A 790 58.24 -37.46 -12.11
N VAL A 791 57.85 -38.68 -11.74
CA VAL A 791 57.09 -39.62 -12.59
C VAL A 791 55.64 -39.13 -12.74
N PRO A 792 54.98 -39.38 -13.89
CA PRO A 792 53.67 -38.83 -14.22
C PRO A 792 52.55 -39.54 -13.45
N LEU A 793 51.58 -38.79 -12.93
CA LEU A 793 50.31 -39.37 -12.46
C LEU A 793 49.28 -39.35 -13.59
N GLN A 794 48.85 -40.55 -13.95
CA GLN A 794 47.73 -40.84 -14.85
C GLN A 794 46.38 -40.43 -14.24
N ASP A 795 45.45 -40.15 -15.16
CA ASP A 795 44.00 -40.14 -14.98
C ASP A 795 43.44 -41.27 -14.12
N LYS A 796 42.61 -40.89 -13.12
CA LYS A 796 41.19 -41.26 -12.94
C LYS A 796 40.76 -40.92 -11.52
N GLN A 797 39.77 -40.03 -11.35
CA GLN A 797 38.38 -40.39 -10.99
C GLN A 797 37.56 -39.13 -10.67
N LYS A 798 36.38 -39.05 -11.30
CA LYS A 798 35.30 -38.08 -11.11
C LYS A 798 34.85 -37.99 -9.63
N THR A 799 34.73 -36.77 -9.11
CA THR A 799 33.60 -36.30 -8.28
C THR A 799 33.62 -34.77 -8.27
N GLY A 800 32.47 -34.15 -8.57
CA GLY A 800 32.36 -32.72 -8.85
C GLY A 800 32.25 -31.82 -7.63
N VAL A 801 32.48 -30.53 -7.86
CA VAL A 801 31.94 -29.42 -7.07
C VAL A 801 31.51 -28.32 -8.04
N LYS A 802 30.29 -27.84 -7.82
CA LYS A 802 29.51 -26.87 -8.61
C LYS A 802 30.26 -25.57 -8.90
N GLY A 803 30.28 -25.17 -10.17
CA GLY A 803 30.28 -23.75 -10.52
C GLY A 803 28.86 -23.22 -10.35
N ASP A 804 28.70 -22.15 -9.57
CA ASP A 804 27.45 -21.40 -9.48
C ASP A 804 27.28 -20.62 -10.79
N LEU A 805 26.52 -21.20 -11.72
CA LEU A 805 26.04 -20.56 -12.92
C LEU A 805 24.87 -19.64 -12.57
N LEU A 806 24.96 -18.38 -13.02
CA LEU A 806 23.84 -17.44 -13.12
C LEU A 806 22.72 -18.04 -13.99
N PRO A 807 21.43 -17.93 -13.62
CA PRO A 807 20.34 -18.33 -14.51
C PRO A 807 20.17 -17.29 -15.63
N GLN A 808 20.43 -17.71 -16.87
CA GLN A 808 20.03 -17.00 -18.07
C GLN A 808 18.51 -17.07 -18.24
N THR A 809 17.86 -15.91 -18.36
CA THR A 809 16.46 -15.80 -18.81
C THR A 809 16.40 -15.87 -20.32
N GLY A 810 16.45 -17.10 -20.85
CA GLY A 810 16.11 -17.41 -22.25
C GLY A 810 14.74 -18.07 -22.30
N VAL A 811 13.74 -17.35 -22.81
CA VAL A 811 12.41 -17.86 -23.11
C VAL A 811 12.54 -18.81 -24.30
N ASP A 812 12.26 -20.09 -24.12
CA ASP A 812 12.07 -21.02 -25.22
C ASP A 812 10.66 -21.63 -25.17
N ALA A 813 9.91 -21.37 -26.24
CA ALA A 813 8.52 -21.71 -26.41
C ALA A 813 8.39 -23.16 -26.88
N SER A 814 8.26 -24.12 -25.96
CA SER A 814 7.75 -25.47 -26.29
C SER A 814 7.47 -26.36 -25.07
N GLN A 815 6.91 -25.85 -23.97
CA GLN A 815 6.28 -26.70 -22.94
C GLN A 815 5.02 -26.04 -22.38
N SER A 816 3.95 -26.08 -23.17
CA SER A 816 2.59 -25.79 -22.74
C SER A 816 1.68 -26.93 -23.18
N ALA A 817 1.85 -28.08 -22.54
CA ALA A 817 0.88 -29.15 -22.51
C ALA A 817 1.18 -30.01 -21.28
N LEU A 818 0.14 -30.32 -20.50
CA LEU A 818 0.16 -31.08 -19.23
C LEU A 818 0.42 -30.24 -17.97
N ILE A 819 -0.61 -29.53 -17.52
CA ILE A 819 -1.25 -29.64 -16.19
C ILE A 819 -2.60 -28.91 -16.32
N ALA A 820 -3.61 -29.64 -16.77
CA ALA A 820 -5.02 -29.24 -16.76
C ALA A 820 -5.86 -30.51 -16.61
N SER A 821 -5.83 -31.12 -15.44
CA SER A 821 -6.71 -32.24 -15.10
C SER A 821 -6.61 -32.53 -13.60
N LEU A 822 -7.50 -31.91 -12.80
CA LEU A 822 -8.00 -32.43 -11.51
C LEU A 822 -9.03 -31.48 -10.89
N LEU A 823 -10.18 -31.29 -11.55
CA LEU A 823 -11.43 -30.88 -10.90
C LEU A 823 -12.62 -31.37 -11.76
N ALA A 824 -12.95 -32.66 -11.65
CA ALA A 824 -14.19 -33.21 -12.18
C ALA A 824 -14.55 -34.51 -11.43
N SER A 825 -15.32 -34.40 -10.33
CA SER A 825 -16.22 -35.48 -9.88
C SER A 825 -16.98 -35.10 -8.59
N VAL A 826 -18.10 -34.39 -8.71
CA VAL A 826 -19.32 -34.68 -7.91
C VAL A 826 -20.51 -34.36 -8.81
N GLY A 827 -21.32 -35.37 -9.10
CA GLY A 827 -22.34 -35.34 -10.14
C GLY A 827 -23.64 -34.63 -9.74
N PHE A 828 -24.21 -33.91 -10.71
CA PHE A 828 -25.63 -33.58 -10.73
C PHE A 828 -26.30 -34.41 -11.83
N ALA A 829 -27.22 -35.27 -11.38
CA ALA A 829 -28.13 -35.98 -12.25
C ALA A 829 -29.18 -35.01 -12.82
N SER A 830 -29.44 -35.21 -14.10
CA SER A 830 -30.35 -34.52 -15.00
C SER A 830 -31.82 -34.63 -14.59
N PHE A 831 -32.60 -33.57 -14.85
CA PHE A 831 -33.95 -33.71 -15.43
C PHE A 831 -34.19 -32.61 -16.47
N ALA A 832 -34.57 -33.07 -17.67
CA ALA A 832 -34.93 -32.28 -18.84
C ALA A 832 -36.45 -32.23 -19.01
N ALA A 833 -36.88 -31.41 -19.97
CA ALA A 833 -38.23 -31.20 -20.55
C ALA A 833 -38.98 -29.99 -19.96
N LYS A 834 -39.64 -29.12 -20.73
CA LYS A 834 -40.02 -29.17 -22.15
C LYS A 834 -40.39 -27.75 -22.62
N HIS A 835 -39.97 -27.39 -23.83
CA HIS A 835 -40.42 -26.20 -24.55
C HIS A 835 -41.95 -26.14 -24.74
N ARG A 836 -42.53 -24.94 -24.69
CA ARG A 836 -43.43 -24.42 -25.74
C ARG A 836 -43.53 -22.89 -25.70
N ARG A 837 -42.98 -22.23 -26.74
CA ARG A 837 -43.33 -20.87 -27.16
C ARG A 837 -44.57 -20.93 -28.07
N LYS A 838 -45.43 -19.91 -27.99
CA LYS A 838 -46.10 -19.21 -29.11
C LYS A 838 -46.71 -17.91 -28.54
N ARG A 839 -46.24 -16.73 -28.99
CA ARG A 839 -46.86 -15.83 -30.02
C ARG A 839 -48.12 -15.14 -29.46
N GLU A 840 -48.38 -13.84 -29.62
CA GLU A 840 -48.06 -12.89 -30.69
C GLU A 840 -48.30 -11.45 -30.16
N ASP A 841 -47.38 -10.54 -30.49
CA ASP A 841 -47.62 -9.23 -31.10
C ASP A 841 -48.81 -8.33 -30.70
N GLY A 842 -48.46 -7.08 -30.37
CA GLY A 842 -48.93 -5.95 -31.19
C GLY A 842 -50.01 -5.02 -30.62
N LYS A 843 -49.55 -3.82 -30.24
CA LYS A 843 -50.09 -2.48 -30.58
C LYS A 843 -51.34 -1.91 -29.87
N ASN A 844 -51.15 -0.62 -29.57
CA ASN A 844 -52.11 0.49 -29.54
C ASN A 844 -53.12 0.57 -28.38
N ASN A 845 -52.78 1.28 -27.31
CA ASN A 845 -53.15 2.69 -27.08
C ASN A 845 -52.63 3.14 -25.71
#